data_AF-A0AA87W7Y5-F1
#
_entry.id   AF-A0AA87W7Y5-F1
#
_cell.length_a   1.000
_cell.length_b   1.000
_cell.length_c   1.000
_cell.angle_alpha   90.00
_cell.angle_beta   90.00
_cell.angle_gamma   90.00
#
_symmetry.space_group_name_H-M   'P 1'
#
loop_
_entity.id
_entity.type
_entity.pdbx_description
1 polymer ?
#
loop_
_entity_poly.entity_id
_entity_poly.type
_entity_poly.pdbx_seq_one_letter_code
_entity_poly.pdbx_strand_id
1 'polypeptide(L)'
;MQGSQIAGGLFYLGDFVQLDDRRTTDQYAINPKLSASAARPDIEGSSMPYWPSYADITPAARKAFINWMAEGRSSRAYGVGHVFLFFYGLEHRAFIDADSSSLPVLIEEVQRLLIVYADNNSFRGYATRFLSYARIAADIPITSPTPSSERAVSSEMDVATRLHLGRALQQKGALGPDDALLWVLAIPDVYLRTPAVRCFDEFGRLFRHRFNERYPNGLALRAAGNIRLSYKAASNAFEVPIAGSHERYPDICQVLGKAQDDLKRMVQECTDELDSFSRFVGRRPDSRESMQAALLLPEPLQRDPANGRIHLFGQKMHRSMGEHKRASTKMRNMLEAAGFDMPANGKVTPGLADQLGSALDRIDIAIEPDRRYGSGVPQLDDQVIIFKADGGGKVDAERPGYRAVKAQVEVAVLAAAADGDASADELKRVVAGVRDAPGLSPIEQARLIAYAATVFNSPPKQDRVMRKLGERSPDERTAIADAALAIIAGNDSVDADEVRFLERLHKALGLPKERVYSALHRSSPQQGADEPVAISQEVRAEGVPIPVSEKPPAALPESTRPEAEATPALTIRIDAARLARTQRETQTVSALLANIFEEDVPSPPEPAAVAPVATGSLDGLDAAHTELVELLEIRGSLPRSEFEQRAKDLKLLPDGAIERINDWAFDQFEEAIIEDGHDVVMIEHIRKRLAELREAA
;
A
#
# COMPACT_ATOMS: atom_id res chain seq x y z
N MET A 1 -15.12 11.67 65.29
CA MET A 1 -14.62 10.41 65.87
C MET A 1 -13.26 10.65 66.51
N GLN A 2 -13.06 10.23 67.77
CA GLN A 2 -11.76 10.28 68.47
C GLN A 2 -11.00 11.62 68.34
N GLY A 3 -11.71 12.76 68.40
CA GLY A 3 -11.13 14.11 68.33
C GLY A 3 -11.20 14.81 66.96
N SER A 4 -11.52 14.10 65.87
CA SER A 4 -11.64 14.68 64.51
C SER A 4 -13.09 14.77 64.05
N GLN A 5 -13.47 15.87 63.37
CA GLN A 5 -14.79 16.05 62.77
C GLN A 5 -14.73 15.71 61.27
N ILE A 6 -15.49 14.69 60.84
CA ILE A 6 -15.62 14.31 59.42
C ILE A 6 -16.92 14.93 58.92
N ALA A 7 -16.83 15.90 58.01
CA ALA A 7 -18.01 16.60 57.47
C ALA A 7 -18.70 15.86 56.31
N GLY A 8 -17.96 15.02 55.57
CA GLY A 8 -18.48 14.25 54.44
C GLY A 8 -19.06 12.88 54.84
N GLY A 9 -20.19 12.47 54.24
CA GLY A 9 -20.83 11.16 54.43
C GLY A 9 -20.18 10.02 53.62
N LEU A 10 -20.97 8.98 53.27
CA LEU A 10 -20.57 7.83 52.43
C LEU A 10 -19.59 6.82 53.06
N PHE A 11 -19.60 6.68 54.38
CA PHE A 11 -18.84 5.64 55.10
C PHE A 11 -19.75 4.89 56.06
N TYR A 12 -19.26 3.75 56.57
CA TYR A 12 -19.95 2.98 57.61
C TYR A 12 -19.29 3.19 58.96
N LEU A 13 -20.09 3.45 59.98
CA LEU A 13 -19.67 3.57 61.38
C LEU A 13 -20.28 2.43 62.18
N GLY A 14 -19.44 1.61 62.81
CA GLY A 14 -19.88 0.45 63.56
C GLY A 14 -18.82 -0.64 63.64
N ASP A 15 -19.15 -1.75 64.30
CA ASP A 15 -18.20 -2.87 64.48
C ASP A 15 -17.92 -3.61 63.17
N PHE A 16 -18.95 -3.75 62.32
CA PHE A 16 -18.94 -4.45 61.04
C PHE A 16 -20.12 -3.97 60.18
N VAL A 17 -20.15 -4.40 58.91
CA VAL A 17 -21.29 -4.26 57.99
C VAL A 17 -21.77 -5.64 57.52
N GLN A 18 -23.03 -5.74 57.10
CA GLN A 18 -23.63 -6.99 56.62
C GLN A 18 -23.46 -7.13 55.10
N LEU A 19 -23.16 -8.34 54.63
CA LEU A 19 -23.19 -8.70 53.22
C LEU A 19 -24.54 -9.34 52.86
N ASP A 20 -24.86 -9.42 51.56
CA ASP A 20 -26.12 -9.96 51.06
C ASP A 20 -26.41 -11.42 51.49
N ASP A 21 -25.37 -12.20 51.73
CA ASP A 21 -25.46 -13.60 52.15
C ASP A 21 -25.46 -13.79 53.67
N ARG A 22 -25.75 -12.72 54.43
CA ARG A 22 -25.76 -12.66 55.91
C ARG A 22 -24.39 -12.84 56.56
N ARG A 23 -23.29 -12.94 55.79
CA ARG A 23 -21.95 -12.76 56.35
C ARG A 23 -21.77 -11.32 56.78
N THR A 24 -20.72 -11.08 57.57
CA THR A 24 -20.34 -9.73 57.98
C THR A 24 -18.89 -9.48 57.60
N THR A 25 -18.53 -8.20 57.43
CA THR A 25 -17.15 -7.78 57.21
C THR A 25 -16.87 -6.50 58.00
N ASP A 26 -15.69 -6.43 58.58
CA ASP A 26 -15.17 -5.31 59.36
C ASP A 26 -14.06 -4.54 58.60
N GLN A 27 -13.72 -4.98 57.38
CA GLN A 27 -12.60 -4.46 56.60
C GLN A 27 -12.70 -2.96 56.30
N TYR A 28 -13.90 -2.41 56.20
CA TYR A 28 -14.13 -1.00 55.85
C TYR A 28 -15.23 -0.36 56.70
N ALA A 29 -15.60 -1.01 57.80
CA ALA A 29 -16.42 -0.41 58.85
C ALA A 29 -15.49 0.39 59.78
N ILE A 30 -15.76 1.68 59.95
CA ILE A 30 -15.00 2.51 60.89
C ILE A 30 -15.45 2.15 62.30
N ASN A 31 -14.71 1.24 62.94
CA ASN A 31 -15.01 0.76 64.27
C ASN A 31 -14.51 1.74 65.34
N PRO A 32 -15.41 2.40 66.11
CA PRO A 32 -15.02 3.39 67.10
C PRO A 32 -14.35 2.78 68.35
N LYS A 33 -14.46 1.46 68.55
CA LYS A 33 -13.82 0.72 69.65
C LYS A 33 -12.34 0.45 69.40
N LEU A 34 -11.88 0.54 68.15
CA LEU A 34 -10.47 0.38 67.79
C LEU A 34 -9.72 1.69 67.97
N SER A 35 -8.54 1.64 68.60
CA SER A 35 -7.73 2.84 68.84
C SER A 35 -7.21 3.41 67.51
N ALA A 36 -7.41 4.72 67.32
CA ALA A 36 -6.69 5.56 66.37
C ALA A 36 -5.78 6.57 67.11
N SER A 37 -5.39 6.26 68.35
CA SER A 37 -4.45 7.08 69.12
C SER A 37 -3.02 6.69 68.78
N ALA A 38 -2.29 7.63 68.18
CA ALA A 38 -0.87 7.50 67.87
C ALA A 38 -0.19 8.88 67.89
N ALA A 39 1.09 8.93 68.27
CA ALA A 39 1.86 10.18 68.30
C ALA A 39 2.01 10.79 66.89
N ARG A 40 2.29 9.94 65.89
CA ARG A 40 2.38 10.33 64.48
C ARG A 40 1.41 9.48 63.65
N PRO A 41 0.61 10.08 62.75
CA PRO A 41 -0.18 9.33 61.78
C PRO A 41 0.71 8.68 60.72
N ASP A 42 0.36 7.48 60.27
CA ASP A 42 1.02 6.81 59.13
C ASP A 42 0.45 7.34 57.82
N ILE A 43 0.86 8.55 57.43
CA ILE A 43 0.32 9.26 56.26
C ILE A 43 0.61 8.49 54.97
N GLU A 44 1.83 8.00 54.80
CA GLU A 44 2.27 7.25 53.61
C GLU A 44 1.62 5.86 53.53
N GLY A 45 1.09 5.34 54.64
CA GLY A 45 0.45 4.03 54.70
C GLY A 45 1.45 2.87 54.65
N SER A 46 2.71 3.10 55.05
CA SER A 46 3.78 2.10 54.98
C SER A 46 3.51 0.88 55.86
N SER A 47 2.67 1.02 56.89
CA SER A 47 2.24 -0.11 57.73
C SER A 47 1.01 -0.86 57.21
N MET A 48 0.41 -0.40 56.10
CA MET A 48 -0.79 -1.01 55.54
C MET A 48 -0.44 -2.15 54.59
N PRO A 49 -1.12 -3.31 54.68
CA PRO A 49 -0.97 -4.37 53.69
C PRO A 49 -1.60 -3.95 52.34
N TYR A 50 -1.30 -4.71 51.29
CA TYR A 50 -1.81 -4.45 49.93
C TYR A 50 -3.35 -4.37 49.85
N TRP A 51 -4.04 -5.22 50.61
CA TRP A 51 -5.49 -5.14 50.82
C TRP A 51 -5.78 -4.72 52.27
N PRO A 52 -5.84 -3.40 52.54
CA PRO A 52 -5.99 -2.91 53.90
C PRO A 52 -7.38 -3.21 54.46
N SER A 53 -7.41 -3.51 55.76
CA SER A 53 -8.63 -3.67 56.54
C SER A 53 -8.57 -2.68 57.69
N TYR A 54 -9.61 -1.86 57.87
CA TYR A 54 -9.70 -0.90 58.99
C TYR A 54 -9.54 -1.62 60.35
N ALA A 55 -10.07 -2.84 60.45
CA ALA A 55 -9.94 -3.68 61.63
C ALA A 55 -8.50 -4.10 61.93
N ASP A 56 -7.68 -4.33 60.91
CA ASP A 56 -6.34 -4.91 61.05
C ASP A 56 -5.20 -3.90 60.99
N ILE A 57 -5.42 -2.72 60.41
CA ILE A 57 -4.38 -1.69 60.28
C ILE A 57 -4.00 -1.09 61.65
N THR A 58 -2.78 -0.56 61.74
CA THR A 58 -2.24 0.00 62.98
C THR A 58 -3.03 1.23 63.46
N PRO A 59 -3.00 1.58 64.77
CA PRO A 59 -3.60 2.82 65.27
C PRO A 59 -3.10 4.08 64.55
N ALA A 60 -1.83 4.09 64.11
CA ALA A 60 -1.25 5.19 63.34
C ALA A 60 -1.88 5.32 61.93
N ALA A 61 -2.12 4.21 61.24
CA ALA A 61 -2.81 4.18 59.96
C ALA A 61 -4.31 4.54 60.11
N ARG A 62 -4.99 4.07 61.17
CA ARG A 62 -6.38 4.51 61.46
C ARG A 62 -6.45 6.02 61.69
N LYS A 63 -5.47 6.59 62.41
CA LYS A 63 -5.37 8.04 62.63
C LYS A 63 -5.18 8.78 61.30
N ALA A 64 -4.29 8.31 60.45
CA ALA A 64 -4.07 8.88 59.12
C ALA A 64 -5.35 8.82 58.26
N PHE A 65 -6.02 7.67 58.20
CA PHE A 65 -7.30 7.50 57.49
C PHE A 65 -8.36 8.50 57.96
N ILE A 66 -8.56 8.63 59.28
CA ILE A 66 -9.55 9.56 59.86
C ILE A 66 -9.20 11.01 59.52
N ASN A 67 -7.91 11.38 59.56
CA ASN A 67 -7.47 12.73 59.20
C ASN A 67 -7.73 13.02 57.71
N TRP A 68 -7.36 12.09 56.81
CA TRP A 68 -7.63 12.21 55.38
C TRP A 68 -9.13 12.37 55.08
N MET A 69 -9.98 11.59 55.78
CA MET A 69 -11.43 11.71 55.70
C MET A 69 -11.95 13.07 56.17
N ALA A 70 -11.36 13.64 57.23
CA ALA A 70 -11.73 14.94 57.78
C ALA A 70 -11.29 16.12 56.88
N GLU A 71 -10.15 15.99 56.21
CA GLU A 71 -9.56 17.00 55.32
C GLU A 71 -10.19 17.00 53.89
N GLY A 72 -11.28 16.27 53.68
CA GLY A 72 -12.02 16.29 52.41
C GLY A 72 -11.47 15.38 51.31
N ARG A 73 -10.69 14.34 51.67
CA ARG A 73 -10.38 13.20 50.78
C ARG A 73 -9.74 13.58 49.44
N SER A 74 -8.88 14.58 49.45
CA SER A 74 -8.27 15.15 48.24
C SER A 74 -6.75 15.28 48.31
N SER A 75 -6.15 15.10 49.50
CA SER A 75 -4.71 15.21 49.67
C SER A 75 -3.99 14.00 49.06
N ARG A 76 -3.05 14.27 48.15
CA ARG A 76 -2.16 13.28 47.53
C ARG A 76 -1.00 12.85 48.43
N ALA A 77 -0.82 13.49 49.59
CA ALA A 77 0.21 13.11 50.56
C ALA A 77 -0.08 11.74 51.21
N TYR A 78 -1.35 11.35 51.26
CA TYR A 78 -1.76 10.09 51.86
C TYR A 78 -1.57 8.92 50.89
N GLY A 79 -1.01 7.82 51.39
CA GLY A 79 -0.86 6.59 50.63
C GLY A 79 -2.19 6.05 50.14
N VAL A 80 -2.21 5.46 48.94
CA VAL A 80 -3.43 5.00 48.25
C VAL A 80 -4.24 3.98 49.04
N GLY A 81 -3.61 3.23 49.97
CA GLY A 81 -4.30 2.30 50.86
C GLY A 81 -5.44 2.95 51.67
N HIS A 82 -5.27 4.21 52.07
CA HIS A 82 -6.31 4.99 52.75
C HIS A 82 -7.51 5.27 51.82
N VAL A 83 -7.23 5.56 50.55
CA VAL A 83 -8.27 5.78 49.52
C VAL A 83 -9.04 4.50 49.28
N PHE A 84 -8.35 3.35 49.19
CA PHE A 84 -8.98 2.04 49.02
C PHE A 84 -9.90 1.67 50.20
N LEU A 85 -9.51 1.93 51.44
CA LEU A 85 -10.39 1.70 52.60
C LEU A 85 -11.73 2.44 52.49
N PHE A 86 -11.71 3.68 52.01
CA PHE A 86 -12.94 4.42 51.77
C PHE A 86 -13.70 3.90 50.55
N PHE A 87 -12.98 3.60 49.47
CA PHE A 87 -13.54 3.05 48.24
C PHE A 87 -14.29 1.73 48.46
N TYR A 88 -13.80 0.84 49.35
CA TYR A 88 -14.49 -0.41 49.70
C TYR A 88 -15.89 -0.16 50.28
N GLY A 89 -16.06 0.92 51.05
CA GLY A 89 -17.38 1.34 51.53
C GLY A 89 -18.28 1.86 50.41
N LEU A 90 -17.73 2.53 49.40
CA LEU A 90 -18.49 2.96 48.21
C LEU A 90 -18.94 1.75 47.38
N GLU A 91 -18.08 0.74 47.21
CA GLU A 91 -18.43 -0.53 46.56
C GLU A 91 -19.58 -1.23 47.28
N HIS A 92 -19.49 -1.35 48.61
CA HIS A 92 -20.56 -1.96 49.40
C HIS A 92 -21.88 -1.21 49.21
N ARG A 93 -21.86 0.12 49.27
CA ARG A 93 -23.08 0.92 49.12
C ARG A 93 -23.70 0.82 47.72
N ALA A 94 -22.85 0.70 46.70
CA ALA A 94 -23.31 0.59 45.32
C ALA A 94 -23.92 -0.78 45.02
N PHE A 95 -23.34 -1.86 45.57
CA PHE A 95 -23.60 -3.21 45.06
C PHE A 95 -24.19 -4.20 46.08
N ILE A 96 -24.05 -3.95 47.39
CA ILE A 96 -24.66 -4.74 48.48
C ILE A 96 -25.92 -4.04 48.98
N ASP A 97 -25.79 -2.79 49.45
CA ASP A 97 -26.97 -2.00 49.84
C ASP A 97 -27.92 -1.81 48.64
N ALA A 98 -27.34 -1.77 47.43
CA ALA A 98 -28.01 -1.76 46.13
C ALA A 98 -29.12 -0.70 45.98
N ASP A 99 -28.97 0.44 46.67
CA ASP A 99 -29.88 1.58 46.55
C ASP A 99 -29.59 2.40 45.29
N SER A 100 -30.43 2.22 44.27
CA SER A 100 -30.29 2.90 42.98
C SER A 100 -30.34 4.43 43.08
N SER A 101 -31.02 4.98 44.10
CA SER A 101 -31.09 6.43 44.31
C SER A 101 -29.78 7.04 44.79
N SER A 102 -28.92 6.21 45.41
CA SER A 102 -27.59 6.60 45.90
C SER A 102 -26.51 6.54 44.80
N LEU A 103 -26.71 5.76 43.73
CA LEU A 103 -25.70 5.52 42.68
C LEU A 103 -25.16 6.79 42.02
N PRO A 104 -25.96 7.82 41.67
CA PRO A 104 -25.44 9.04 41.06
C PRO A 104 -24.38 9.74 41.93
N VAL A 105 -24.62 9.83 43.24
CA VAL A 105 -23.68 10.46 44.19
C VAL A 105 -22.41 9.61 44.35
N LEU A 106 -22.54 8.28 44.33
CA LEU A 106 -21.38 7.38 44.39
C LEU A 106 -20.52 7.47 43.12
N ILE A 107 -21.17 7.54 41.95
CA ILE A 107 -20.49 7.73 40.66
C ILE A 107 -19.71 9.05 40.65
N GLU A 108 -20.31 10.14 41.13
CA GLU A 108 -19.64 11.45 41.22
C GLU A 108 -18.44 11.41 42.17
N GLU A 109 -18.59 10.79 43.35
CA GLU A 109 -17.48 10.69 44.32
C GLU A 109 -16.34 9.82 43.78
N VAL A 110 -16.62 8.70 43.12
CA VAL A 110 -15.58 7.86 42.52
C VAL A 110 -14.90 8.58 41.33
N GLN A 111 -15.65 9.33 40.52
CA GLN A 111 -15.06 10.17 39.47
C GLN A 111 -14.14 11.24 40.05
N ARG A 112 -14.56 11.92 41.12
CA ARG A 112 -13.73 12.90 41.83
C ARG A 112 -12.44 12.27 42.35
N LEU A 113 -12.54 11.11 43.02
CA LEU A 113 -11.36 10.38 43.49
C LEU A 113 -10.46 9.95 42.33
N LEU A 114 -11.01 9.51 41.21
CA LEU A 114 -10.25 9.11 40.03
C LEU A 114 -9.46 10.29 39.45
N ILE A 115 -10.03 11.50 39.43
CA ILE A 115 -9.31 12.72 39.03
C ILE A 115 -8.16 13.03 40.01
N VAL A 116 -8.43 12.94 41.31
CA VAL A 116 -7.41 13.20 42.34
C VAL A 116 -6.30 12.15 42.30
N TYR A 117 -6.57 10.88 42.04
CA TYR A 117 -5.59 9.80 42.13
C TYR A 117 -5.28 9.14 40.77
N ALA A 118 -5.39 9.91 39.68
CA ALA A 118 -5.25 9.42 38.29
C ALA A 118 -3.92 8.70 37.99
N ASP A 119 -2.85 9.12 38.65
CA ASP A 119 -1.49 8.59 38.44
C ASP A 119 -1.32 7.18 39.02
N ASN A 120 -2.23 6.73 39.91
CA ASN A 120 -2.18 5.38 40.47
C ASN A 120 -2.87 4.37 39.54
N ASN A 121 -2.08 3.53 38.85
CA ASN A 121 -2.58 2.53 37.90
C ASN A 121 -3.61 1.56 38.53
N SER A 122 -3.35 1.05 39.73
CA SER A 122 -4.24 0.10 40.40
C SER A 122 -5.60 0.72 40.71
N PHE A 123 -5.61 1.90 41.37
CA PHE A 123 -6.84 2.60 41.68
C PHE A 123 -7.61 2.99 40.43
N ARG A 124 -6.91 3.44 39.37
CA ARG A 124 -7.53 3.74 38.07
C ARG A 124 -8.30 2.55 37.51
N GLY A 125 -7.73 1.35 37.57
CA GLY A 125 -8.38 0.11 37.14
C GLY A 125 -9.66 -0.19 37.92
N TYR A 126 -9.57 -0.24 39.25
CA TYR A 126 -10.73 -0.52 40.12
C TYR A 126 -11.82 0.54 40.02
N ALA A 127 -11.46 1.83 40.05
CA ALA A 127 -12.42 2.93 39.93
C ALA A 127 -13.11 2.94 38.56
N THR A 128 -12.38 2.69 37.47
CA THR A 128 -12.98 2.60 36.11
C THR A 128 -13.95 1.43 36.03
N ARG A 129 -13.59 0.26 36.60
CA ARG A 129 -14.50 -0.89 36.70
C ARG A 129 -15.74 -0.53 37.52
N PHE A 130 -15.60 0.06 38.71
CA PHE A 130 -16.72 0.53 39.52
C PHE A 130 -17.66 1.43 38.71
N LEU A 131 -17.13 2.44 38.01
CA LEU A 131 -17.93 3.40 37.27
C LEU A 131 -18.75 2.75 36.15
N SER A 132 -18.17 1.80 35.43
CA SER A 132 -18.89 1.04 34.40
C SER A 132 -20.07 0.26 35.00
N TYR A 133 -19.82 -0.48 36.08
CA TYR A 133 -20.83 -1.32 36.71
C TYR A 133 -21.90 -0.52 37.46
N ALA A 134 -21.53 0.54 38.16
CA ALA A 134 -22.46 1.44 38.82
C ALA A 134 -23.38 2.14 37.82
N ARG A 135 -22.85 2.57 36.65
CA ARG A 135 -23.67 3.11 35.56
C ARG A 135 -24.66 2.09 35.01
N ILE A 136 -24.24 0.83 34.83
CA ILE A 136 -25.12 -0.25 34.39
C ILE A 136 -26.25 -0.48 35.39
N ALA A 137 -25.92 -0.58 36.68
CA ALA A 137 -26.89 -0.76 37.75
C ALA A 137 -27.88 0.42 37.86
N ALA A 138 -27.43 1.64 37.53
CA ALA A 138 -28.24 2.85 37.51
C ALA A 138 -29.03 3.07 36.20
N ASP A 139 -28.93 2.15 35.22
CA ASP A 139 -29.46 2.33 33.85
C ASP A 139 -28.96 3.63 33.17
N ILE A 140 -27.75 4.06 33.51
CA ILE A 140 -27.08 5.22 32.91
C ILE A 140 -26.28 4.73 31.69
N PRO A 141 -26.46 5.34 30.51
CA PRO A 141 -25.70 4.97 29.32
C PRO A 141 -24.18 5.03 29.53
N ILE A 142 -23.48 3.99 29.08
CA ILE A 142 -22.02 3.99 28.95
C ILE A 142 -21.64 4.50 27.57
N THR A 143 -20.51 5.20 27.48
CA THR A 143 -19.92 5.63 26.21
C THR A 143 -19.70 4.44 25.28
N SER A 144 -20.19 4.54 24.04
CA SER A 144 -19.92 3.53 23.02
C SER A 144 -18.42 3.48 22.71
N PRO A 145 -17.81 2.29 22.68
CA PRO A 145 -16.42 2.13 22.28
C PRO A 145 -16.25 2.40 20.78
N THR A 146 -15.03 2.78 20.40
CA THR A 146 -14.62 2.97 19.02
C THR A 146 -13.48 2.00 18.69
N PRO A 147 -13.44 1.44 17.48
CA PRO A 147 -12.28 0.68 17.03
C PRO A 147 -10.99 1.50 17.21
N SER A 148 -9.95 0.85 17.74
CA SER A 148 -8.63 1.46 17.94
C SER A 148 -7.56 0.46 17.50
N SER A 149 -6.42 0.97 17.01
CA SER A 149 -5.23 0.16 16.80
C SER A 149 -4.50 -0.20 18.10
N GLU A 150 -4.83 0.49 19.20
CA GLU A 150 -4.26 0.20 20.51
C GLU A 150 -4.73 -1.15 21.01
N ARG A 151 -3.78 -1.96 21.49
CA ARG A 151 -4.06 -3.29 22.01
C ARG A 151 -4.80 -3.19 23.34
N ALA A 152 -5.89 -3.95 23.46
CA ALA A 152 -6.48 -4.22 24.77
C ALA A 152 -5.53 -5.09 25.60
N VAL A 153 -5.11 -4.60 26.76
CA VAL A 153 -4.19 -5.31 27.69
C VAL A 153 -4.92 -6.43 28.46
N SER A 154 -6.24 -6.48 28.40
CA SER A 154 -7.08 -7.42 29.15
C SER A 154 -7.26 -8.74 28.41
N SER A 155 -7.19 -9.85 29.15
CA SER A 155 -7.56 -11.19 28.65
C SER A 155 -9.06 -11.36 28.41
N GLU A 156 -9.87 -10.45 28.96
CA GLU A 156 -11.32 -10.41 28.77
C GLU A 156 -11.74 -9.18 27.97
N MET A 157 -12.77 -9.35 27.15
CA MET A 157 -13.42 -8.25 26.44
C MET A 157 -13.97 -7.23 27.43
N ASP A 158 -13.73 -5.95 27.18
CA ASP A 158 -14.23 -4.89 28.04
C ASP A 158 -15.78 -4.85 28.04
N VAL A 159 -16.33 -4.45 29.19
CA VAL A 159 -17.78 -4.46 29.40
C VAL A 159 -18.51 -3.52 28.44
N ALA A 160 -17.92 -2.38 28.08
CA ALA A 160 -18.56 -1.42 27.18
C ALA A 160 -18.73 -2.00 25.77
N THR A 161 -17.69 -2.66 25.24
CA THR A 161 -17.73 -3.40 23.97
C THR A 161 -18.70 -4.56 24.01
N ARG A 162 -18.65 -5.39 25.06
CA ARG A 162 -19.56 -6.52 25.20
C ARG A 162 -21.03 -6.06 25.20
N LEU A 163 -21.35 -4.99 25.91
CA LEU A 163 -22.70 -4.40 25.95
C LEU A 163 -23.11 -3.77 24.62
N HIS A 164 -22.22 -3.00 23.99
CA HIS A 164 -22.47 -2.35 22.70
C HIS A 164 -22.81 -3.38 21.63
N LEU A 165 -21.98 -4.43 21.51
CA LEU A 165 -22.17 -5.50 20.53
C LEU A 165 -23.41 -6.35 20.81
N GLY A 166 -23.65 -6.71 22.08
CA GLY A 166 -24.86 -7.43 22.46
C GLY A 166 -26.14 -6.66 22.17
N ARG A 167 -26.15 -5.34 22.44
CA ARG A 167 -27.27 -4.46 22.11
C ARG A 167 -27.46 -4.34 20.59
N ALA A 168 -26.38 -4.16 19.83
CA ALA A 168 -26.43 -4.11 18.37
C ALA A 168 -27.03 -5.39 17.79
N LEU A 169 -26.61 -6.56 18.29
CA LEU A 169 -27.12 -7.85 17.85
C LEU A 169 -28.59 -8.05 18.23
N GLN A 170 -29.01 -7.64 19.43
CA GLN A 170 -30.43 -7.67 19.83
C GLN A 170 -31.32 -6.83 18.91
N GLN A 171 -30.87 -5.62 18.54
CA GLN A 171 -31.67 -4.67 17.78
C GLN A 171 -31.74 -4.99 16.28
N LYS A 172 -30.63 -5.44 15.70
CA LYS A 172 -30.48 -5.58 14.25
C LYS A 172 -30.46 -7.04 13.78
N GLY A 173 -30.21 -8.01 14.67
CA GLY A 173 -30.02 -9.42 14.33
C GLY A 173 -28.71 -9.73 13.58
N ALA A 174 -27.94 -8.70 13.21
CA ALA A 174 -26.67 -8.80 12.52
C ALA A 174 -25.75 -7.63 12.91
N LEU A 175 -24.44 -7.85 12.87
CA LEU A 175 -23.44 -6.80 13.06
C LEU A 175 -23.18 -6.07 11.74
N GLY A 176 -23.05 -4.75 11.84
CA GLY A 176 -22.51 -3.93 10.75
C GLY A 176 -20.99 -3.98 10.70
N PRO A 177 -20.35 -3.33 9.71
CA PRO A 177 -18.89 -3.33 9.55
C PRO A 177 -18.15 -2.74 10.75
N ASP A 178 -18.64 -1.63 11.33
CA ASP A 178 -17.98 -1.01 12.50
C ASP A 178 -18.07 -1.91 13.74
N ASP A 179 -19.24 -2.51 13.97
CA ASP A 179 -19.46 -3.43 15.08
C ASP A 179 -18.61 -4.71 14.92
N ALA A 180 -18.48 -5.22 13.69
CA ALA A 180 -17.63 -6.38 13.39
C ALA A 180 -16.14 -6.06 13.55
N LEU A 181 -15.70 -4.86 13.14
CA LEU A 181 -14.32 -4.40 13.35
C LEU A 181 -14.02 -4.24 14.84
N LEU A 182 -14.91 -3.59 15.58
CA LEU A 182 -14.80 -3.47 17.04
C LEU A 182 -14.72 -4.86 17.70
N TRP A 183 -15.57 -5.79 17.27
CA TRP A 183 -15.59 -7.14 17.82
C TRP A 183 -14.27 -7.88 17.60
N VAL A 184 -13.76 -7.92 16.36
CA VAL A 184 -12.54 -8.68 16.05
C VAL A 184 -11.31 -8.09 16.75
N LEU A 185 -11.23 -6.76 16.90
CA LEU A 185 -10.14 -6.10 17.62
C LEU A 185 -10.20 -6.31 19.14
N ALA A 186 -11.38 -6.64 19.68
CA ALA A 186 -11.56 -6.93 21.10
C ALA A 186 -11.31 -8.41 21.45
N ILE A 187 -10.92 -9.25 20.48
CA ILE A 187 -10.55 -10.64 20.75
C ILE A 187 -9.08 -10.67 21.24
N PRO A 188 -8.77 -11.28 22.39
CA PRO A 188 -7.43 -11.23 23.00
C PRO A 188 -6.28 -11.74 22.12
N ASP A 189 -6.56 -12.64 21.18
CA ASP A 189 -5.56 -13.26 20.28
C ASP A 189 -5.45 -12.54 18.93
N VAL A 190 -6.12 -11.40 18.75
CA VAL A 190 -6.03 -10.61 17.52
C VAL A 190 -5.00 -9.50 17.69
N TYR A 191 -3.99 -9.54 16.81
CA TYR A 191 -2.89 -8.60 16.79
C TYR A 191 -2.81 -7.92 15.43
N LEU A 192 -2.83 -6.59 15.42
CA LEU A 192 -2.61 -5.84 14.20
C LEU A 192 -1.11 -5.75 13.91
N ARG A 193 -0.71 -6.21 12.72
CA ARG A 193 0.66 -5.99 12.23
C ARG A 193 0.84 -4.53 11.80
N THR A 194 2.10 -4.13 11.64
CA THR A 194 2.51 -2.76 11.30
C THR A 194 1.70 -2.07 10.20
N PRO A 195 1.29 -2.72 9.09
CA PRO A 195 0.46 -2.07 8.08
C PRO A 195 -0.88 -1.56 8.60
N ALA A 196 -1.59 -2.37 9.39
CA ALA A 196 -2.88 -1.99 9.96
C ALA A 196 -2.72 -0.98 11.11
N VAL A 197 -1.66 -1.08 11.92
CA VAL A 197 -1.40 -0.11 13.01
C VAL A 197 -1.05 1.27 12.44
N ARG A 198 -0.10 1.35 11.50
CA ARG A 198 0.37 2.63 10.92
C ARG A 198 -0.68 3.31 10.03
N CYS A 199 -1.56 2.51 9.44
CA CYS A 199 -2.56 2.97 8.48
C CYS A 199 -3.97 2.60 8.94
N PHE A 200 -4.26 2.82 10.23
CA PHE A 200 -5.51 2.37 10.84
C PHE A 200 -6.77 2.97 10.20
N ASP A 201 -6.69 4.24 9.77
CA ASP A 201 -7.79 4.90 9.06
C ASP A 201 -8.07 4.26 7.68
N GLU A 202 -7.02 3.94 6.91
CA GLU A 202 -7.16 3.20 5.65
C GLU A 202 -7.62 1.77 5.90
N PHE A 203 -7.10 1.12 6.94
CA PHE A 203 -7.47 -0.23 7.34
C PHE A 203 -8.96 -0.31 7.70
N GLY A 204 -9.48 0.61 8.52
CA GLY A 204 -10.90 0.65 8.87
C GLY A 204 -11.79 0.86 7.64
N ARG A 205 -11.39 1.75 6.71
CA ARG A 205 -12.12 1.96 5.45
C ARG A 205 -12.09 0.72 4.54
N LEU A 206 -10.92 0.07 4.42
CA LEU A 206 -10.77 -1.14 3.61
C LEU A 206 -11.57 -2.30 4.20
N PHE A 207 -11.48 -2.50 5.52
CA PHE A 207 -12.25 -3.50 6.24
C PHE A 207 -13.74 -3.30 6.01
N ARG A 208 -14.25 -2.05 6.11
CA ARG A 208 -15.66 -1.74 5.81
C ARG A 208 -16.04 -2.17 4.40
N HIS A 209 -15.19 -1.89 3.41
CA HIS A 209 -15.45 -2.27 2.02
C HIS A 209 -15.51 -3.79 1.87
N ARG A 210 -14.47 -4.51 2.29
CA ARG A 210 -14.39 -5.98 2.22
C ARG A 210 -15.50 -6.67 3.01
N PHE A 211 -15.85 -6.12 4.16
CA PHE A 211 -16.97 -6.60 4.97
C PHE A 211 -18.29 -6.48 4.21
N ASN A 212 -18.58 -5.34 3.60
CA ASN A 212 -19.84 -5.13 2.87
C ASN A 212 -19.91 -5.96 1.58
N GLU A 213 -18.79 -6.23 0.92
CA GLU A 213 -18.74 -7.18 -0.22
C GLU A 213 -19.12 -8.60 0.23
N ARG A 214 -18.62 -9.04 1.39
CA ARG A 214 -18.86 -10.40 1.90
C ARG A 214 -20.19 -10.55 2.64
N TYR A 215 -20.64 -9.51 3.33
CA TYR A 215 -21.83 -9.50 4.19
C TYR A 215 -22.71 -8.27 3.87
N PRO A 216 -23.34 -8.21 2.67
CA PRO A 216 -24.09 -7.04 2.23
C PRO A 216 -25.29 -6.68 3.11
N ASN A 217 -25.84 -7.66 3.85
CA ASN A 217 -26.94 -7.47 4.80
C ASN A 217 -26.46 -7.49 6.27
N GLY A 218 -25.16 -7.36 6.51
CA GLY A 218 -24.53 -7.51 7.82
C GLY A 218 -24.21 -8.97 8.17
N LEU A 219 -23.38 -9.14 9.20
CA LEU A 219 -22.97 -10.44 9.71
C LEU A 219 -24.00 -10.96 10.73
N ALA A 220 -24.87 -11.86 10.28
CA ALA A 220 -25.85 -12.50 11.15
C ALA A 220 -25.15 -13.48 12.13
N LEU A 221 -25.44 -13.34 13.42
CA LEU A 221 -24.81 -14.13 14.48
C LEU A 221 -25.85 -14.76 15.41
N ARG A 222 -25.49 -15.89 16.01
CA ARG A 222 -26.26 -16.54 17.07
C ARG A 222 -25.37 -16.77 18.28
N ALA A 223 -25.77 -16.21 19.42
CA ALA A 223 -25.15 -16.49 20.71
C ALA A 223 -25.85 -17.64 21.43
N ALA A 224 -25.11 -18.40 22.24
CA ALA A 224 -25.65 -19.47 23.08
C ALA A 224 -26.39 -18.95 24.33
N GLY A 225 -26.15 -17.70 24.73
CA GLY A 225 -26.71 -17.09 25.92
C GLY A 225 -26.76 -15.57 25.84
N ASN A 226 -27.25 -14.97 26.93
CA ASN A 226 -27.29 -13.52 27.13
C ASN A 226 -26.19 -13.06 28.08
N ILE A 227 -25.87 -11.77 28.04
CA ILE A 227 -24.84 -11.17 28.88
C ILE A 227 -25.22 -11.31 30.35
N ARG A 228 -24.28 -11.83 31.15
CA ARG A 228 -24.34 -11.84 32.62
C ARG A 228 -23.09 -11.17 33.16
N LEU A 229 -23.27 -10.20 34.05
CA LEU A 229 -22.20 -9.43 34.64
C LEU A 229 -22.15 -9.68 36.15
N SER A 230 -20.94 -9.84 36.67
CA SER A 230 -20.65 -9.95 38.09
C SER A 230 -19.65 -8.88 38.49
N TYR A 231 -19.92 -8.18 39.59
CA TYR A 231 -18.99 -7.22 40.17
C TYR A 231 -18.25 -7.86 41.34
N LYS A 232 -16.91 -7.84 41.27
CA LYS A 232 -16.03 -8.31 42.33
C LYS A 232 -15.40 -7.10 43.01
N ALA A 233 -15.57 -7.00 44.32
CA ALA A 233 -15.07 -5.88 45.11
C ALA A 233 -13.53 -5.87 45.15
N ALA A 234 -12.94 -4.67 45.17
CA ALA A 234 -11.49 -4.49 45.28
C ALA A 234 -10.93 -5.04 46.61
N SER A 235 -11.77 -5.11 47.65
CA SER A 235 -11.46 -5.71 48.95
C SER A 235 -11.50 -7.24 48.97
N ASN A 236 -11.96 -7.89 47.89
CA ASN A 236 -12.34 -9.31 47.86
C ASN A 236 -13.43 -9.71 48.88
N ALA A 237 -14.11 -8.75 49.53
CA ALA A 237 -15.13 -9.07 50.53
C ALA A 237 -16.37 -9.73 49.94
N PHE A 238 -16.72 -9.39 48.69
CA PHE A 238 -17.89 -9.91 48.00
C PHE A 238 -17.70 -9.94 46.48
N GLU A 239 -18.54 -10.75 45.86
CA GLU A 239 -18.79 -10.76 44.42
C GLU A 239 -20.30 -10.94 44.22
N VAL A 240 -20.92 -10.05 43.45
CA VAL A 240 -22.39 -10.02 43.27
C VAL A 240 -22.80 -9.87 41.82
N PRO A 241 -23.91 -10.52 41.40
CA PRO A 241 -24.46 -10.34 40.07
C PRO A 241 -25.02 -8.92 39.92
N ILE A 242 -24.90 -8.37 38.73
CA ILE A 242 -25.34 -7.01 38.44
C ILE A 242 -26.53 -7.11 37.50
N ALA A 243 -27.72 -6.83 38.04
CA ALA A 243 -28.94 -6.85 37.27
C ALA A 243 -29.02 -5.64 36.33
N GLY A 244 -29.66 -5.80 35.17
CA GLY A 244 -29.90 -4.69 34.26
C GLY A 244 -30.52 -5.12 32.93
N SER A 245 -30.72 -4.14 32.05
CA SER A 245 -31.27 -4.36 30.71
C SER A 245 -30.40 -5.28 29.84
N HIS A 246 -29.11 -5.38 30.14
CA HIS A 246 -28.13 -6.20 29.45
C HIS A 246 -28.39 -7.71 29.53
N GLU A 247 -29.14 -8.18 30.52
CA GLU A 247 -29.50 -9.61 30.63
C GLU A 247 -30.40 -10.11 29.48
N ARG A 248 -30.93 -9.19 28.67
CA ARG A 248 -31.68 -9.49 27.44
C ARG A 248 -30.81 -9.44 26.18
N TYR A 249 -29.56 -8.98 26.28
CA TYR A 249 -28.67 -8.82 25.15
C TYR A 249 -27.94 -10.14 24.90
N PRO A 250 -27.95 -10.67 23.66
CA PRO A 250 -27.11 -11.80 23.29
C PRO A 250 -25.64 -11.54 23.64
N ASP A 251 -24.95 -12.55 24.15
CA ASP A 251 -23.55 -12.42 24.56
C ASP A 251 -22.60 -12.70 23.40
N ILE A 252 -21.89 -11.67 22.94
CA ILE A 252 -20.95 -11.78 21.82
C ILE A 252 -19.76 -12.70 22.14
N CYS A 253 -19.42 -12.88 23.42
CA CYS A 253 -18.38 -13.81 23.86
C CYS A 253 -18.83 -15.29 23.74
N GLN A 254 -20.12 -15.55 23.54
CA GLN A 254 -20.71 -16.88 23.41
C GLN A 254 -21.28 -17.14 21.99
N VAL A 255 -20.72 -16.48 20.98
CA VAL A 255 -21.10 -16.69 19.57
C VAL A 255 -20.70 -18.08 19.11
N LEU A 256 -21.61 -18.72 18.38
CA LEU A 256 -21.41 -20.04 17.80
C LEU A 256 -20.86 -19.94 16.37
N GLY A 257 -20.05 -20.92 15.97
CA GLY A 257 -19.56 -21.06 14.58
C GLY A 257 -18.22 -20.36 14.32
N LYS A 258 -17.91 -20.15 13.03
CA LYS A 258 -16.59 -19.71 12.54
C LYS A 258 -16.50 -18.21 12.22
N ALA A 259 -17.47 -17.42 12.68
CA ALA A 259 -17.53 -16.00 12.35
C ALA A 259 -16.29 -15.24 12.84
N GLN A 260 -15.73 -15.59 14.00
CA GLN A 260 -14.49 -15.01 14.50
C GLN A 260 -13.31 -15.32 13.56
N ASP A 261 -13.16 -16.57 13.13
CA ASP A 261 -12.08 -16.98 12.21
C ASP A 261 -12.16 -16.26 10.86
N ASP A 262 -13.39 -16.06 10.35
CA ASP A 262 -13.64 -15.31 9.12
C ASP A 262 -13.23 -13.84 9.25
N LEU A 263 -13.57 -13.20 10.37
CA LEU A 263 -13.17 -11.81 10.63
C LEU A 263 -11.66 -11.67 10.85
N LYS A 264 -11.03 -12.62 11.57
CA LYS A 264 -9.56 -12.67 11.73
C LYS A 264 -8.84 -12.76 10.39
N ARG A 265 -9.36 -13.59 9.47
CA ARG A 265 -8.83 -13.68 8.11
C ARG A 265 -9.00 -12.38 7.35
N MET A 266 -10.15 -11.72 7.46
CA MET A 266 -10.39 -10.42 6.83
C MET A 266 -9.43 -9.34 7.37
N VAL A 267 -9.13 -9.35 8.67
CA VAL A 267 -8.10 -8.47 9.26
C VAL A 267 -6.74 -8.72 8.59
N GLN A 268 -6.34 -9.98 8.44
CA GLN A 268 -5.09 -10.34 7.79
C GLN A 268 -5.04 -9.92 6.32
N GLU A 269 -6.10 -10.20 5.55
CA GLU A 269 -6.25 -9.80 4.14
C GLU A 269 -6.15 -8.28 3.98
N CYS A 270 -6.90 -7.51 4.78
CA CYS A 270 -6.84 -6.04 4.74
C CYS A 270 -5.45 -5.52 5.11
N THR A 271 -4.76 -6.18 6.05
CA THR A 271 -3.40 -5.81 6.46
C THR A 271 -2.40 -6.07 5.34
N ASP A 272 -2.50 -7.20 4.63
CA ASP A 272 -1.64 -7.56 3.51
C ASP A 272 -1.83 -6.62 2.31
N GLU A 273 -3.07 -6.29 1.98
CA GLU A 273 -3.40 -5.33 0.93
C GLU A 273 -2.80 -3.93 1.19
N LEU A 274 -2.60 -3.56 2.45
CA LEU A 274 -2.00 -2.28 2.85
C LEU A 274 -0.47 -2.29 2.97
N ASP A 275 0.21 -3.43 2.80
CA ASP A 275 1.66 -3.55 3.04
C ASP A 275 2.48 -2.55 2.19
N SER A 276 2.18 -2.45 0.89
CA SER A 276 2.90 -1.54 -0.02
C SER A 276 2.73 -0.07 0.37
N PHE A 277 1.51 0.34 0.74
CA PHE A 277 1.21 1.68 1.22
C PHE A 277 1.92 1.96 2.55
N SER A 278 1.80 1.05 3.52
CA SER A 278 2.45 1.20 4.84
C SER A 278 3.96 1.30 4.74
N ARG A 279 4.61 0.48 3.90
CA ARG A 279 6.06 0.52 3.66
C ARG A 279 6.50 1.84 3.02
N PHE A 280 5.68 2.43 2.17
CA PHE A 280 5.95 3.73 1.58
C PHE A 280 5.84 4.84 2.63
N VAL A 281 4.75 4.88 3.38
CA VAL A 281 4.51 5.88 4.44
C VAL A 281 5.56 5.79 5.55
N GLY A 282 5.97 4.57 5.94
CA GLY A 282 7.03 4.39 6.93
C GLY A 282 8.39 4.93 6.49
N ARG A 283 8.69 4.88 5.19
CA ARG A 283 9.94 5.44 4.61
C ARG A 283 9.84 6.93 4.31
N ARG A 284 8.63 7.43 4.02
CA ARG A 284 8.36 8.82 3.64
C ARG A 284 7.07 9.34 4.30
N PRO A 285 7.11 9.66 5.61
CA PRO A 285 5.93 10.12 6.34
C PRO A 285 5.32 11.39 5.73
N ASP A 286 6.17 12.35 5.35
CA ASP A 286 5.75 13.62 4.74
C ASP A 286 5.09 13.44 3.36
N SER A 287 5.35 12.32 2.70
CA SER A 287 4.77 11.98 1.40
C SER A 287 3.56 11.06 1.51
N ARG A 288 3.04 10.78 2.71
CA ARG A 288 1.77 10.03 2.92
C ARG A 288 0.65 10.65 2.11
N GLU A 289 0.67 11.97 2.08
CA GLU A 289 -0.23 12.80 1.31
C GLU A 289 0.22 12.95 -0.18
N SER A 290 0.79 11.87 -0.70
CA SER A 290 1.24 11.55 -2.05
C SER A 290 0.22 11.24 -3.13
N MET A 291 0.35 11.70 -4.40
CA MET A 291 -0.22 10.92 -5.51
C MET A 291 0.42 9.54 -5.61
N GLN A 292 1.75 9.46 -5.39
CA GLN A 292 2.46 8.19 -5.34
C GLN A 292 1.91 7.28 -4.23
N ALA A 293 1.67 7.83 -3.03
CA ALA A 293 1.05 7.09 -1.94
C ALA A 293 -0.37 6.62 -2.29
N ALA A 294 -1.19 7.50 -2.89
CA ALA A 294 -2.56 7.16 -3.30
C ALA A 294 -2.60 5.99 -4.32
N LEU A 295 -1.63 5.90 -5.22
CA LEU A 295 -1.54 4.79 -6.19
C LEU A 295 -1.17 3.45 -5.56
N LEU A 296 -0.60 3.45 -4.34
CA LEU A 296 -0.25 2.25 -3.59
C LEU A 296 -1.40 1.75 -2.70
N LEU A 297 -2.47 2.52 -2.54
CA LEU A 297 -3.65 2.07 -1.82
C LEU A 297 -4.36 0.95 -2.59
N PRO A 298 -5.09 0.06 -1.90
CA PRO A 298 -5.97 -0.91 -2.55
C PRO A 298 -7.03 -0.24 -3.42
N GLU A 299 -7.43 -0.91 -4.49
CA GLU A 299 -8.34 -0.38 -5.52
C GLU A 299 -9.63 0.24 -4.94
N PRO A 300 -10.31 -0.37 -3.96
CA PRO A 300 -11.50 0.24 -3.34
C PRO A 300 -11.24 1.62 -2.72
N LEU A 301 -10.07 1.82 -2.11
CA LEU A 301 -9.68 3.08 -1.49
C LEU A 301 -9.20 4.11 -2.52
N GLN A 302 -8.69 3.66 -3.66
CA GLN A 302 -8.34 4.55 -4.77
C GLN A 302 -9.58 5.21 -5.39
N ARG A 303 -10.71 4.48 -5.42
CA ARG A 303 -11.98 4.95 -5.99
C ARG A 303 -12.88 5.67 -4.98
N ASP A 304 -12.46 5.83 -3.73
CA ASP A 304 -13.24 6.47 -2.68
C ASP A 304 -13.62 7.92 -3.06
N PRO A 305 -14.91 8.20 -3.34
CA PRO A 305 -15.36 9.49 -3.82
C PRO A 305 -15.37 10.56 -2.73
N ALA A 306 -15.23 10.17 -1.45
CA ALA A 306 -15.41 11.09 -0.34
C ALA A 306 -14.30 12.12 -0.21
N ASN A 307 -13.05 11.80 -0.61
CA ASN A 307 -11.89 12.72 -0.63
C ASN A 307 -10.59 12.11 -1.24
N GLY A 308 -10.67 11.07 -2.08
CA GLY A 308 -9.48 10.43 -2.65
C GLY A 308 -8.70 11.36 -3.59
N ARG A 309 -7.36 11.41 -3.48
CA ARG A 309 -6.50 12.19 -4.40
C ARG A 309 -6.73 11.93 -5.87
N ILE A 310 -6.89 10.65 -6.21
CA ILE A 310 -7.14 10.20 -7.58
C ILE A 310 -8.47 10.78 -8.07
N HIS A 311 -9.51 10.80 -7.22
CA HIS A 311 -10.79 11.41 -7.53
C HIS A 311 -10.67 12.93 -7.77
N LEU A 312 -9.99 13.66 -6.88
CA LEU A 312 -9.76 15.11 -7.03
C LEU A 312 -8.95 15.43 -8.30
N PHE A 313 -7.94 14.62 -8.60
CA PHE A 313 -7.19 14.72 -9.85
C PHE A 313 -8.11 14.49 -11.06
N GLY A 314 -8.95 13.46 -11.03
CA GLY A 314 -9.99 13.19 -12.03
C GLY A 314 -10.90 14.39 -12.30
N GLN A 315 -11.41 15.03 -11.24
CA GLN A 315 -12.25 16.23 -11.37
C GLN A 315 -11.51 17.40 -12.01
N LYS A 316 -10.23 17.63 -11.67
CA LYS A 316 -9.40 18.67 -12.29
C LYS A 316 -9.20 18.38 -13.78
N MET A 317 -8.90 17.12 -14.12
CA MET A 317 -8.66 16.74 -15.51
C MET A 317 -9.93 16.84 -16.36
N HIS A 318 -11.07 16.43 -15.82
CA HIS A 318 -12.35 16.56 -16.52
C HIS A 318 -12.70 18.03 -16.80
N ARG A 319 -12.47 18.92 -15.83
CA ARG A 319 -12.61 20.38 -16.02
C ARG A 319 -11.67 20.93 -17.09
N SER A 320 -10.42 20.46 -17.13
CA SER A 320 -9.44 20.88 -18.14
C SER A 320 -9.82 20.45 -19.56
N MET A 321 -10.37 19.24 -19.73
CA MET A 321 -10.77 18.70 -21.03
C MET A 321 -12.08 19.27 -21.58
N GLY A 322 -12.97 19.77 -20.72
CA GLY A 322 -14.26 20.33 -21.10
C GLY A 322 -15.13 19.38 -21.94
N GLU A 323 -16.03 19.95 -22.75
CA GLU A 323 -16.95 19.17 -23.60
C GLU A 323 -16.25 18.36 -24.69
N HIS A 324 -15.07 18.80 -25.12
CA HIS A 324 -14.31 18.15 -26.19
C HIS A 324 -13.63 16.84 -25.74
N LYS A 325 -13.67 16.50 -24.44
CA LYS A 325 -13.05 15.30 -23.86
C LYS A 325 -11.56 15.14 -24.20
N ARG A 326 -10.88 16.24 -24.52
CA ARG A 326 -9.45 16.33 -24.82
C ARG A 326 -8.93 17.74 -24.51
N ALA A 327 -7.65 17.84 -24.14
CA ALA A 327 -6.97 19.12 -23.95
C ALA A 327 -5.48 19.01 -24.28
N SER A 328 -4.87 20.13 -24.67
CA SER A 328 -3.42 20.28 -24.83
C SER A 328 -2.87 21.12 -23.69
N THR A 329 -1.74 20.72 -23.10
CA THR A 329 -1.09 21.41 -22.00
C THR A 329 0.39 21.02 -21.92
N LYS A 330 1.16 21.61 -21.01
CA LYS A 330 2.56 21.21 -20.77
C LYS A 330 2.66 20.06 -19.77
N MET A 331 3.71 19.26 -19.89
CA MET A 331 4.01 18.16 -18.95
C MET A 331 4.11 18.64 -17.49
N ARG A 332 4.70 19.83 -17.25
CA ARG A 332 4.73 20.47 -15.92
C ARG A 332 3.33 20.59 -15.30
N ASN A 333 2.37 21.11 -16.06
CA ASN A 333 1.01 21.34 -15.58
C ASN A 333 0.33 20.02 -15.21
N MET A 334 0.64 18.93 -15.93
CA MET A 334 0.12 17.60 -15.61
C MET A 334 0.67 17.07 -14.29
N LEU A 335 1.98 17.20 -14.08
CA LEU A 335 2.64 16.80 -12.83
C LEU A 335 2.13 17.63 -11.64
N GLU A 336 1.97 18.95 -11.81
CA GLU A 336 1.40 19.85 -10.80
C GLU A 336 -0.07 19.51 -10.49
N ALA A 337 -0.88 19.28 -11.52
CA ALA A 337 -2.30 18.93 -11.35
C ALA A 337 -2.47 17.60 -10.59
N ALA A 338 -1.60 16.63 -10.87
CA ALA A 338 -1.52 15.35 -10.18
C ALA A 338 -0.90 15.45 -8.77
N GLY A 339 -0.23 16.55 -8.43
CA GLY A 339 0.42 16.73 -7.13
C GLY A 339 1.72 15.93 -6.97
N PHE A 340 2.46 15.73 -8.06
CA PHE A 340 3.84 15.21 -8.01
C PHE A 340 4.84 16.35 -7.76
N ASP A 341 5.88 16.05 -6.98
CA ASP A 341 6.99 16.97 -6.80
C ASP A 341 7.74 17.19 -8.12
N MET A 342 8.12 18.45 -8.37
CA MET A 342 8.94 18.77 -9.54
C MET A 342 10.35 18.20 -9.37
N PRO A 343 10.90 17.53 -10.40
CA PRO A 343 12.25 16.98 -10.32
C PRO A 343 13.28 18.10 -10.15
N ALA A 344 14.11 18.02 -9.12
CA ALA A 344 15.10 19.06 -8.78
C ALA A 344 16.11 19.33 -9.90
N ASN A 345 16.41 18.33 -10.72
CA ASN A 345 17.30 18.45 -11.88
C ASN A 345 16.59 18.95 -13.17
N GLY A 346 15.29 19.29 -13.08
CA GLY A 346 14.47 19.75 -14.18
C GLY A 346 14.12 18.69 -15.23
N LYS A 347 14.50 17.42 -15.03
CA LYS A 347 14.28 16.33 -16.00
C LYS A 347 13.23 15.35 -15.52
N VAL A 348 12.27 15.06 -16.39
CA VAL A 348 11.26 14.03 -16.12
C VAL A 348 11.88 12.66 -16.36
N THR A 349 11.94 11.85 -15.30
CA THR A 349 12.47 10.48 -15.37
C THR A 349 11.42 9.53 -15.96
N PRO A 350 11.84 8.38 -16.54
CA PRO A 350 10.91 7.34 -16.98
C PRO A 350 9.93 6.92 -15.89
N GLY A 351 10.42 6.69 -14.67
CA GLY A 351 9.58 6.28 -13.53
C GLY A 351 8.52 7.32 -13.14
N LEU A 352 8.85 8.62 -13.18
CA LEU A 352 7.86 9.68 -12.91
C LEU A 352 6.78 9.73 -14.00
N ALA A 353 7.17 9.57 -15.27
CA ALA A 353 6.22 9.51 -16.38
C ALA A 353 5.31 8.27 -16.29
N ASP A 354 5.85 7.11 -15.91
CA ASP A 354 5.07 5.89 -15.73
C ASP A 354 4.10 6.01 -14.53
N GLN A 355 4.49 6.70 -13.46
CA GLN A 355 3.60 6.99 -12.33
C GLN A 355 2.46 7.95 -12.73
N LEU A 356 2.75 9.02 -13.48
CA LEU A 356 1.71 9.89 -14.01
C LEU A 356 0.76 9.12 -14.94
N GLY A 357 1.31 8.31 -15.84
CA GLY A 357 0.51 7.42 -16.69
C GLY A 357 -0.39 6.52 -15.87
N SER A 358 0.14 5.89 -14.82
CA SER A 358 -0.63 5.04 -13.91
C SER A 358 -1.75 5.81 -13.19
N ALA A 359 -1.51 7.07 -12.81
CA ALA A 359 -2.54 7.93 -12.22
C ALA A 359 -3.65 8.28 -13.21
N LEU A 360 -3.29 8.58 -14.46
CA LEU A 360 -4.23 8.88 -15.54
C LEU A 360 -5.08 7.65 -15.91
N ASP A 361 -4.49 6.46 -15.91
CA ASP A 361 -5.21 5.20 -16.17
C ASP A 361 -6.35 5.00 -15.16
N ARG A 362 -6.17 5.42 -13.89
CA ARG A 362 -7.19 5.28 -12.81
C ARG A 362 -8.38 6.22 -12.98
N ILE A 363 -8.26 7.26 -13.79
CA ILE A 363 -9.31 8.24 -14.07
C ILE A 363 -9.74 8.21 -15.54
N ASP A 364 -9.43 7.11 -16.23
CA ASP A 364 -9.73 6.86 -17.64
C ASP A 364 -9.28 7.97 -18.60
N ILE A 365 -8.04 8.43 -18.43
CA ILE A 365 -7.45 9.44 -19.30
C ILE A 365 -6.16 8.87 -19.89
N ALA A 366 -5.98 9.06 -21.20
CA ALA A 366 -4.73 8.83 -21.88
C ALA A 366 -3.96 10.15 -22.02
N ILE A 367 -2.63 10.05 -22.14
CA ILE A 367 -1.71 11.14 -22.44
C ILE A 367 -0.91 10.77 -23.69
N GLU A 368 -0.52 11.74 -24.51
CA GLU A 368 0.46 11.58 -25.60
C GLU A 368 1.38 12.81 -25.69
N PRO A 369 2.71 12.64 -25.82
CA PRO A 369 3.42 11.37 -26.03
C PRO A 369 3.52 10.50 -24.75
N ASP A 370 3.16 9.22 -24.84
CA ASP A 370 3.29 8.25 -23.74
C ASP A 370 4.42 7.25 -23.99
N ARG A 371 5.40 7.24 -23.09
CA ARG A 371 6.56 6.35 -23.23
C ARG A 371 6.20 4.87 -23.21
N ARG A 372 5.10 4.51 -22.53
CA ARG A 372 4.63 3.13 -22.39
C ARG A 372 4.17 2.56 -23.74
N TYR A 373 3.86 3.44 -24.70
CA TYR A 373 3.41 3.09 -26.04
C TYR A 373 4.41 3.53 -27.13
N GLY A 374 5.70 3.46 -26.81
CA GLY A 374 6.80 3.63 -27.75
C GLY A 374 7.20 5.08 -28.02
N SER A 375 6.76 6.04 -27.21
CA SER A 375 7.18 7.46 -27.34
C SER A 375 8.39 7.79 -26.45
N GLY A 376 9.02 8.95 -26.68
CA GLY A 376 10.00 9.49 -25.73
C GLY A 376 9.32 10.01 -24.45
N VAL A 377 10.09 10.25 -23.39
CA VAL A 377 9.57 10.91 -22.18
C VAL A 377 9.43 12.41 -22.43
N PRO A 378 8.20 12.98 -22.38
CA PRO A 378 8.03 14.42 -22.45
C PRO A 378 8.74 15.11 -21.27
N GLN A 379 9.53 16.13 -21.56
CA GLN A 379 10.17 16.98 -20.56
C GLN A 379 9.21 18.08 -20.09
N LEU A 380 9.56 18.80 -19.01
CA LEU A 380 8.64 19.69 -18.30
C LEU A 380 7.93 20.72 -19.20
N ASP A 381 8.64 21.27 -20.18
CA ASP A 381 8.10 22.28 -21.10
C ASP A 381 7.54 21.72 -22.40
N ASP A 382 7.64 20.40 -22.62
CA ASP A 382 7.08 19.75 -23.78
C ASP A 382 5.55 19.76 -23.69
N GLN A 383 4.90 19.94 -24.84
CA GLN A 383 3.46 19.80 -24.97
C GLN A 383 3.05 18.33 -24.84
N VAL A 384 1.90 18.13 -24.22
CA VAL A 384 1.20 16.85 -24.10
C VAL A 384 -0.28 17.06 -24.40
N ILE A 385 -0.89 16.05 -25.00
CA ILE A 385 -2.33 16.00 -25.21
C ILE A 385 -2.91 14.91 -24.32
N ILE A 386 -3.98 15.25 -23.62
CA ILE A 386 -4.78 14.31 -22.84
C ILE A 386 -6.14 14.12 -23.48
N PHE A 387 -6.73 12.93 -23.31
CA PHE A 387 -8.06 12.63 -23.81
C PHE A 387 -8.72 11.49 -23.02
N LYS A 388 -10.05 11.43 -23.01
CA LYS A 388 -10.81 10.35 -22.38
C LYS A 388 -10.50 9.01 -23.06
N ALA A 389 -10.03 8.04 -22.29
CA ALA A 389 -9.79 6.68 -22.73
C ALA A 389 -9.90 5.71 -21.55
N ASP A 390 -10.78 4.72 -21.64
CA ASP A 390 -11.04 3.77 -20.55
C ASP A 390 -9.77 3.01 -20.14
N GLY A 391 -9.48 2.97 -18.84
CA GLY A 391 -8.25 2.39 -18.29
C GLY A 391 -6.97 3.00 -18.83
N GLY A 392 -7.01 4.26 -19.26
CA GLY A 392 -5.92 4.96 -19.93
C GLY A 392 -5.70 4.52 -21.38
N GLY A 393 -6.55 3.68 -21.96
CA GLY A 393 -6.49 3.33 -23.37
C GLY A 393 -5.25 2.52 -23.76
N LYS A 394 -4.99 1.41 -23.07
CA LYS A 394 -3.79 0.60 -23.27
C LYS A 394 -3.72 0.02 -24.70
N VAL A 395 -2.54 0.04 -25.30
CA VAL A 395 -2.25 -0.55 -26.62
C VAL A 395 -0.99 -1.41 -26.59
N ASP A 396 -0.84 -2.33 -27.54
CA ASP A 396 0.40 -3.08 -27.75
C ASP A 396 1.36 -2.27 -28.63
N ALA A 397 2.39 -1.71 -27.99
CA ALA A 397 3.40 -0.87 -28.66
C ALA A 397 4.26 -1.64 -29.66
N GLU A 398 4.38 -2.97 -29.52
CA GLU A 398 5.22 -3.82 -30.36
C GLU A 398 4.46 -4.41 -31.54
N ARG A 399 3.13 -4.21 -31.61
CA ARG A 399 2.33 -4.69 -32.73
C ARG A 399 2.81 -4.06 -34.05
N PRO A 400 3.16 -4.87 -35.08
CA PRO A 400 3.73 -4.34 -36.31
C PRO A 400 2.87 -3.28 -37.00
N GLY A 401 1.54 -3.47 -37.03
CA GLY A 401 0.60 -2.50 -37.61
C GLY A 401 0.61 -1.15 -36.90
N TYR A 402 0.64 -1.14 -35.55
CA TYR A 402 0.72 0.08 -34.77
C TYR A 402 2.07 0.79 -34.96
N ARG A 403 3.18 0.04 -34.87
CA ARG A 403 4.53 0.56 -35.09
C ARG A 403 4.70 1.17 -36.47
N ALA A 404 4.17 0.53 -37.50
CA ALA A 404 4.23 1.02 -38.87
C ALA A 404 3.52 2.38 -39.02
N VAL A 405 2.25 2.47 -38.62
CA VAL A 405 1.48 3.73 -38.73
C VAL A 405 2.10 4.82 -37.85
N LYS A 406 2.60 4.48 -36.66
CA LYS A 406 3.32 5.44 -35.82
C LYS A 406 4.55 6.01 -36.52
N ALA A 407 5.33 5.16 -37.19
CA ALA A 407 6.49 5.59 -37.96
C ALA A 407 6.08 6.53 -39.11
N GLN A 408 4.98 6.21 -39.81
CA GLN A 408 4.44 7.04 -40.88
C GLN A 408 4.04 8.43 -40.34
N VAL A 409 3.39 8.49 -39.17
CA VAL A 409 3.07 9.76 -38.50
C VAL A 409 4.34 10.55 -38.15
N GLU A 410 5.36 9.91 -37.58
CA GLU A 410 6.63 10.58 -37.25
C GLU A 410 7.31 11.19 -38.48
N VAL A 411 7.33 10.44 -39.58
CA VAL A 411 7.87 10.90 -40.86
C VAL A 411 7.05 12.04 -41.44
N ALA A 412 5.72 11.93 -41.44
CA ALA A 412 4.83 12.95 -41.97
C ALA A 412 5.00 14.29 -41.22
N VAL A 413 5.09 14.23 -39.90
CA VAL A 413 5.30 15.42 -39.07
C VAL A 413 6.70 16.01 -39.28
N LEU A 414 7.72 15.17 -39.48
CA LEU A 414 9.06 15.64 -39.83
C LEU A 414 9.11 16.31 -41.20
N ALA A 415 8.39 15.76 -42.19
CA ALA A 415 8.29 16.32 -43.53
C ALA A 415 7.60 17.70 -43.49
N ALA A 416 6.46 17.79 -42.80
CA ALA A 416 5.73 19.05 -42.60
C ALA A 416 6.51 20.10 -41.78
N ALA A 417 7.59 19.71 -41.09
CA ALA A 417 8.46 20.64 -40.38
C ALA A 417 9.73 21.00 -41.18
N ALA A 418 9.89 20.51 -42.42
CA ALA A 418 11.09 20.71 -43.23
C ALA A 418 11.13 22.09 -43.91
N ASP A 419 9.97 22.62 -44.30
CA ASP A 419 9.77 23.95 -44.90
C ASP A 419 9.72 25.07 -43.86
N GLY A 420 9.55 24.72 -42.58
CA GLY A 420 9.50 25.63 -41.45
C GLY A 420 8.12 26.19 -41.12
N ASP A 421 7.05 25.76 -41.81
CA ASP A 421 5.67 26.22 -41.54
C ASP A 421 4.66 25.06 -41.65
N ALA A 422 4.63 24.21 -40.61
CA ALA A 422 3.71 23.10 -40.53
C ALA A 422 2.25 23.61 -40.53
N SER A 423 1.50 23.33 -41.60
CA SER A 423 0.15 23.85 -41.84
C SER A 423 -0.97 22.99 -41.24
N ALA A 424 -2.10 23.61 -40.89
CA ALA A 424 -3.26 22.87 -40.37
C ALA A 424 -3.81 21.81 -41.35
N ASP A 425 -3.59 21.99 -42.66
CA ASP A 425 -4.04 21.04 -43.68
C ASP A 425 -3.15 19.80 -43.78
N GLU A 426 -1.85 19.92 -43.52
CA GLU A 426 -0.96 18.76 -43.38
C GLU A 426 -1.33 17.90 -42.18
N LEU A 427 -1.62 18.52 -41.03
CA LEU A 427 -2.09 17.78 -39.87
C LEU A 427 -3.41 17.05 -40.16
N LYS A 428 -4.34 17.67 -40.92
CA LYS A 428 -5.58 16.99 -41.35
C LYS A 428 -5.30 15.77 -42.23
N ARG A 429 -4.34 15.87 -43.16
CA ARG A 429 -3.92 14.73 -44.02
C ARG A 429 -3.34 13.59 -43.19
N VAL A 430 -2.46 13.88 -42.23
CA VAL A 430 -1.91 12.87 -41.31
C VAL A 430 -3.01 12.20 -40.49
N VAL A 431 -3.95 12.99 -39.96
CA VAL A 431 -5.08 12.46 -39.19
C VAL A 431 -6.01 11.59 -40.04
N ALA A 432 -6.27 11.97 -41.31
CA ALA A 432 -7.05 11.15 -42.24
C ALA A 432 -6.34 9.81 -42.52
N GLY A 433 -5.03 9.85 -42.80
CA GLY A 433 -4.23 8.64 -43.01
C GLY A 433 -4.25 7.67 -41.82
N VAL A 434 -4.21 8.18 -40.59
CA VAL A 434 -4.33 7.34 -39.38
C VAL A 434 -5.73 6.71 -39.25
N ARG A 435 -6.79 7.41 -39.65
CA ARG A 435 -8.17 6.90 -39.58
C ARG A 435 -8.44 5.81 -40.63
N ASP A 436 -7.85 5.96 -41.80
CA ASP A 436 -8.04 5.04 -42.93
C ASP A 436 -7.08 3.83 -42.87
N ALA A 437 -6.09 3.86 -41.96
CA ALA A 437 -5.13 2.79 -41.79
C ALA A 437 -5.82 1.46 -41.40
N PRO A 438 -5.67 0.39 -42.20
CA PRO A 438 -6.37 -0.86 -41.97
C PRO A 438 -5.84 -1.57 -40.72
N GLY A 439 -6.76 -2.14 -39.94
CA GLY A 439 -6.40 -3.00 -38.80
C GLY A 439 -5.96 -2.25 -37.54
N LEU A 440 -6.15 -0.93 -37.45
CA LEU A 440 -6.07 -0.19 -36.19
C LEU A 440 -7.40 -0.22 -35.44
N SER A 441 -7.33 -0.42 -34.13
CA SER A 441 -8.45 -0.25 -33.22
C SER A 441 -8.76 1.25 -32.99
N PRO A 442 -9.97 1.61 -32.55
CA PRO A 442 -10.34 3.00 -32.26
C PRO A 442 -9.40 3.68 -31.26
N ILE A 443 -8.88 2.93 -30.27
CA ILE A 443 -7.96 3.50 -29.28
C ILE A 443 -6.56 3.71 -29.83
N GLU A 444 -6.06 2.81 -30.68
CA GLU A 444 -4.80 3.00 -31.40
C GLU A 444 -4.87 4.23 -32.31
N GLN A 445 -5.98 4.40 -33.05
CA GLN A 445 -6.22 5.59 -33.86
C GLN A 445 -6.23 6.87 -33.01
N ALA A 446 -6.97 6.87 -31.89
CA ALA A 446 -7.06 8.03 -31.01
C ALA A 446 -5.68 8.43 -30.45
N ARG A 447 -4.87 7.45 -30.01
CA ARG A 447 -3.49 7.68 -29.57
C ARG A 447 -2.62 8.26 -30.66
N LEU A 448 -2.65 7.68 -31.86
CA LEU A 448 -1.83 8.16 -32.98
C LEU A 448 -2.24 9.56 -33.46
N ILE A 449 -3.53 9.88 -33.44
CA ILE A 449 -4.05 11.22 -33.73
C ILE A 449 -3.60 12.23 -32.67
N ALA A 450 -3.69 11.88 -31.38
CA ALA A 450 -3.22 12.73 -30.29
C ALA A 450 -1.70 12.94 -30.38
N TYR A 451 -0.94 11.86 -30.64
CA TYR A 451 0.50 11.93 -30.86
C TYR A 451 0.85 12.84 -32.04
N ALA A 452 0.20 12.66 -33.21
CA ALA A 452 0.40 13.50 -34.38
C ALA A 452 0.18 14.98 -34.04
N ALA A 453 -0.94 15.31 -33.40
CA ALA A 453 -1.27 16.67 -33.00
C ALA A 453 -0.26 17.26 -32.00
N THR A 454 0.28 16.46 -31.07
CA THR A 454 1.29 16.95 -30.12
C THR A 454 2.62 17.23 -30.80
N VAL A 455 3.12 16.29 -31.61
CA VAL A 455 4.42 16.44 -32.30
C VAL A 455 4.34 17.55 -33.33
N PHE A 456 3.18 17.77 -33.98
CA PHE A 456 2.98 18.86 -34.92
C PHE A 456 3.05 20.24 -34.26
N ASN A 457 2.42 20.41 -33.09
CA ASN A 457 2.44 21.68 -32.34
C ASN A 457 3.75 21.94 -31.58
N SER A 458 4.61 20.93 -31.45
CA SER A 458 5.91 21.02 -30.75
C SER A 458 6.89 20.01 -31.36
N PRO A 459 7.42 20.30 -32.56
CA PRO A 459 8.26 19.35 -33.28
C PRO A 459 9.57 19.07 -32.52
N PRO A 460 9.91 17.79 -32.29
CA PRO A 460 11.19 17.43 -31.67
C PRO A 460 12.35 17.82 -32.59
N LYS A 461 13.56 18.00 -32.02
CA LYS A 461 14.78 18.23 -32.82
C LYS A 461 14.95 17.13 -33.88
N GLN A 462 14.93 17.50 -35.16
CA GLN A 462 14.95 16.59 -36.31
C GLN A 462 16.08 15.54 -36.22
N ASP A 463 17.28 15.95 -35.80
CA ASP A 463 18.44 15.06 -35.66
C ASP A 463 18.21 13.87 -34.72
N ARG A 464 17.42 14.07 -33.65
CA ARG A 464 17.13 13.01 -32.67
C ARG A 464 16.20 11.95 -33.26
N VAL A 465 15.22 12.37 -34.06
CA VAL A 465 14.24 11.47 -34.66
C VAL A 465 14.89 10.70 -35.81
N MET A 466 15.68 11.38 -36.66
CA MET A 466 16.44 10.75 -37.74
C MET A 466 17.35 9.62 -37.24
N ARG A 467 18.06 9.84 -36.12
CA ARG A 467 18.90 8.79 -35.50
C ARG A 467 18.10 7.57 -35.06
N LYS A 468 16.96 7.78 -34.39
CA LYS A 468 16.07 6.69 -33.94
C LYS A 468 15.45 5.90 -35.09
N LEU A 469 15.10 6.57 -36.19
CA LEU A 469 14.58 5.90 -37.38
C LEU A 469 15.65 5.01 -38.04
N GLY A 470 16.92 5.43 -38.01
CA GLY A 470 18.05 4.65 -38.52
C GLY A 470 18.40 3.39 -37.72
N GLU A 471 18.03 3.33 -36.44
CA GLU A 471 18.26 2.18 -35.55
C GLU A 471 17.27 1.01 -35.78
N ARG A 472 16.28 1.18 -36.67
CA ARG A 472 15.23 0.19 -36.97
C ARG A 472 15.67 -0.93 -37.94
N SER A 473 14.84 -1.96 -38.10
CA SER A 473 15.16 -3.07 -39.00
C SER A 473 15.29 -2.61 -40.47
N PRO A 474 16.00 -3.34 -41.35
CA PRO A 474 16.11 -2.97 -42.77
C PRO A 474 14.75 -2.84 -43.47
N ASP A 475 13.81 -3.72 -43.14
CA ASP A 475 12.46 -3.72 -43.70
C ASP A 475 11.66 -2.50 -43.23
N GLU A 476 11.76 -2.17 -41.93
CA GLU A 476 11.12 -0.99 -41.36
C GLU A 476 11.69 0.30 -41.95
N ARG A 477 13.01 0.38 -42.13
CA ARG A 477 13.66 1.55 -42.74
C ARG A 477 13.18 1.77 -44.16
N THR A 478 13.00 0.71 -44.93
CA THR A 478 12.46 0.79 -46.30
C THR A 478 11.00 1.25 -46.28
N ALA A 479 10.17 0.68 -45.41
CA ALA A 479 8.76 1.07 -45.27
C ALA A 479 8.59 2.55 -44.82
N ILE A 480 9.46 3.03 -43.94
CA ILE A 480 9.53 4.43 -43.50
C ILE A 480 9.86 5.36 -44.66
N ALA A 481 10.86 5.01 -45.48
CA ALA A 481 11.25 5.80 -46.65
C ALA A 481 10.15 5.83 -47.71
N ASP A 482 9.54 4.68 -48.00
CA ASP A 482 8.45 4.57 -48.97
C ASP A 482 7.22 5.37 -48.50
N ALA A 483 6.91 5.37 -47.21
CA ALA A 483 5.85 6.20 -46.64
C ALA A 483 6.16 7.70 -46.75
N ALA A 484 7.39 8.12 -46.48
CA ALA A 484 7.83 9.52 -46.65
C ALA A 484 7.62 10.00 -48.09
N LEU A 485 8.02 9.15 -49.04
CA LEU A 485 7.88 9.41 -50.46
C LEU A 485 6.41 9.48 -50.88
N ALA A 486 5.56 8.57 -50.39
CA ALA A 486 4.14 8.57 -50.69
C ALA A 486 3.41 9.82 -50.14
N ILE A 487 3.81 10.31 -48.96
CA ILE A 487 3.23 11.52 -48.36
C ILE A 487 3.62 12.76 -49.18
N ILE A 488 4.90 12.93 -49.48
CA ILE A 488 5.40 14.12 -50.21
C ILE A 488 4.96 14.09 -51.67
N ALA A 489 5.02 12.94 -52.33
CA ALA A 489 4.55 12.81 -53.72
C ALA A 489 3.03 12.97 -53.88
N GLY A 490 2.26 12.89 -52.78
CA GLY A 490 0.83 13.16 -52.74
C GLY A 490 0.48 14.65 -52.62
N ASN A 491 1.46 15.55 -52.46
CA ASN A 491 1.24 17.00 -52.49
C ASN A 491 1.13 17.50 -53.95
N ASP A 492 0.29 18.52 -54.19
CA ASP A 492 0.06 19.09 -55.54
C ASP A 492 1.34 19.63 -56.21
N SER A 493 2.35 19.98 -55.41
CA SER A 493 3.69 20.34 -55.87
C SER A 493 4.71 19.93 -54.82
N VAL A 494 5.82 19.31 -55.26
CA VAL A 494 6.95 18.96 -54.39
C VAL A 494 7.99 20.07 -54.42
N ASP A 495 8.36 20.63 -53.27
CA ASP A 495 9.34 21.73 -53.17
C ASP A 495 10.78 21.26 -52.93
N ALA A 496 11.73 22.19 -53.01
CA ALA A 496 13.16 21.90 -52.83
C ALA A 496 13.53 21.53 -51.38
N ASP A 497 12.75 21.94 -50.38
CA ASP A 497 12.96 21.65 -48.98
C ASP A 497 12.49 20.25 -48.61
N GLU A 498 11.38 19.80 -49.17
CA GLU A 498 10.85 18.43 -49.10
C GLU A 498 11.81 17.43 -49.76
N VAL A 499 12.38 17.75 -50.94
CA VAL A 499 13.41 16.91 -51.57
C VAL A 499 14.65 16.83 -50.70
N ARG A 500 15.14 17.96 -50.16
CA ARG A 500 16.28 17.98 -49.23
C ARG A 500 15.99 17.21 -47.93
N PHE A 501 14.75 17.19 -47.49
CA PHE A 501 14.31 16.37 -46.36
C PHE A 501 14.38 14.88 -46.70
N LEU A 502 13.82 14.46 -47.84
CA LEU A 502 13.86 13.07 -48.30
C LEU A 502 15.29 12.55 -48.46
N GLU A 503 16.20 13.36 -49.00
CA GLU A 503 17.62 13.02 -49.10
C GLU A 503 18.27 12.81 -47.72
N ARG A 504 17.98 13.72 -46.77
CA ARG A 504 18.47 13.60 -45.38
C ARG A 504 17.89 12.36 -44.69
N LEU A 505 16.61 12.06 -44.90
CA LEU A 505 15.93 10.88 -44.38
C LEU A 505 16.54 9.59 -44.95
N HIS A 506 16.71 9.49 -46.28
CA HIS A 506 17.35 8.33 -46.91
C HIS A 506 18.77 8.12 -46.39
N LYS A 507 19.56 9.20 -46.24
CA LYS A 507 20.88 9.13 -45.64
C LYS A 507 20.85 8.61 -44.20
N ALA A 508 19.91 9.08 -43.38
CA ALA A 508 19.76 8.63 -42.00
C ALA A 508 19.33 7.16 -41.89
N LEU A 509 18.50 6.69 -42.83
CA LEU A 509 18.05 5.30 -42.92
C LEU A 509 19.11 4.37 -43.54
N GLY A 510 20.19 4.91 -44.13
CA GLY A 510 21.20 4.14 -44.84
C GLY A 510 20.71 3.61 -46.20
N LEU A 511 19.76 4.32 -46.83
CA LEU A 511 19.19 3.99 -48.13
C LEU A 511 19.80 4.86 -49.25
N PRO A 512 19.86 4.36 -50.51
CA PRO A 512 20.38 5.12 -51.64
C PRO A 512 19.55 6.39 -51.90
N LYS A 513 20.22 7.51 -52.16
CA LYS A 513 19.56 8.80 -52.48
C LYS A 513 18.85 8.74 -53.84
N GLU A 514 19.32 7.91 -54.76
CA GLU A 514 18.78 7.73 -56.11
C GLU A 514 17.33 7.21 -56.10
N ARG A 515 16.92 6.56 -54.99
CA ARG A 515 15.53 6.15 -54.78
C ARG A 515 14.56 7.32 -54.63
N VAL A 516 15.00 8.44 -54.06
CA VAL A 516 14.15 9.64 -53.92
C VAL A 516 13.73 10.15 -55.29
N TYR A 517 14.71 10.38 -56.16
CA TYR A 517 14.49 10.89 -57.51
C TYR A 517 13.66 9.94 -58.38
N SER A 518 13.97 8.64 -58.35
CA SER A 518 13.23 7.64 -59.15
C SER A 518 11.78 7.47 -58.70
N ALA A 519 11.48 7.64 -57.40
CA ALA A 519 10.12 7.61 -56.89
C ALA A 519 9.33 8.88 -57.24
N LEU A 520 9.92 10.08 -57.09
CA LEU A 520 9.29 11.36 -57.44
C LEU A 520 8.99 11.46 -58.95
N HIS A 521 9.88 10.97 -59.81
CA HIS A 521 9.63 10.90 -61.26
C HIS A 521 8.51 9.94 -61.64
N ARG A 522 8.31 8.87 -60.86
CA ARG A 522 7.24 7.88 -61.11
C ARG A 522 5.86 8.39 -60.67
N SER A 523 5.83 9.37 -59.76
CA SER A 523 4.62 9.93 -59.17
C SER A 523 4.23 11.30 -59.75
N SER A 524 5.11 11.96 -60.50
CA SER A 524 4.73 13.08 -61.36
C SER A 524 3.71 12.61 -62.41
N PRO A 525 2.60 13.35 -62.65
CA PRO A 525 1.74 13.07 -63.78
C PRO A 525 2.60 13.08 -65.04
N GLN A 526 2.40 12.10 -65.92
CA GLN A 526 2.92 12.15 -67.29
C GLN A 526 2.40 13.44 -67.94
N GLN A 527 3.18 14.52 -67.87
CA GLN A 527 3.12 15.53 -68.91
C GLN A 527 3.35 14.79 -70.23
N GLY A 528 2.46 15.08 -71.17
CA GLY A 528 2.28 14.33 -72.40
C GLY A 528 3.61 14.01 -73.08
N ALA A 529 3.61 12.82 -73.70
CA ALA A 529 4.60 12.31 -74.63
C ALA A 529 5.55 13.38 -75.19
N ASP A 530 6.85 13.10 -75.08
CA ASP A 530 7.83 13.52 -76.07
C ASP A 530 7.35 13.02 -77.45
N GLU A 531 6.46 13.78 -78.10
CA GLU A 531 6.29 13.71 -79.54
C GLU A 531 7.44 14.51 -80.16
N PRO A 532 8.30 13.90 -80.98
CA PRO A 532 9.29 14.65 -81.72
C PRO A 532 8.56 15.52 -82.76
N VAL A 533 8.86 16.82 -82.74
CA VAL A 533 8.40 17.77 -83.76
C VAL A 533 8.94 17.34 -85.12
N ALA A 534 8.07 16.81 -85.99
CA ALA A 534 8.40 16.44 -87.35
C ALA A 534 8.59 17.69 -88.22
N ILE A 535 9.83 17.94 -88.64
CA ILE A 535 10.13 18.93 -89.68
C ILE A 535 10.39 18.16 -90.99
N SER A 536 9.55 18.44 -91.99
CA SER A 536 9.62 18.05 -93.41
C SER A 536 9.12 16.65 -93.84
N GLN A 537 8.19 16.69 -94.82
CA GLN A 537 7.57 15.56 -95.50
C GLN A 537 8.49 15.00 -96.59
N GLU A 538 8.62 13.68 -96.65
CA GLU A 538 9.38 12.97 -97.69
C GLU A 538 8.42 12.49 -98.80
N VAL A 539 8.64 12.97 -100.02
CA VAL A 539 7.97 12.50 -101.25
C VAL A 539 8.88 11.50 -101.94
N ARG A 540 8.42 10.25 -102.11
CA ARG A 540 9.17 9.19 -102.81
C ARG A 540 9.06 9.34 -104.33
N ALA A 541 10.20 9.14 -105.01
CA ALA A 541 10.27 8.89 -106.44
C ALA A 541 11.12 7.64 -106.71
N GLU A 542 10.72 6.85 -107.72
CA GLU A 542 11.38 5.64 -108.18
C GLU A 542 12.59 5.93 -109.09
N GLY A 543 13.65 5.11 -108.95
CA GLY A 543 14.56 4.78 -110.05
C GLY A 543 16.06 4.99 -109.82
N VAL A 544 16.81 3.92 -110.15
CA VAL A 544 18.25 3.84 -110.54
C VAL A 544 19.28 3.47 -109.43
N PRO A 545 20.25 2.56 -109.70
CA PRO A 545 20.78 1.58 -108.72
C PRO A 545 22.32 1.61 -108.45
N ILE A 546 22.82 0.61 -107.68
CA ILE A 546 24.21 0.01 -107.62
C ILE A 546 25.15 0.58 -106.51
N PRO A 547 26.13 -0.16 -105.87
CA PRO A 547 26.63 -1.55 -106.05
C PRO A 547 26.77 -2.49 -104.82
N VAL A 548 26.43 -3.76 -105.04
CA VAL A 548 27.23 -5.03 -104.99
C VAL A 548 28.46 -5.17 -104.04
N SER A 549 28.27 -6.08 -103.07
CA SER A 549 29.11 -7.20 -102.56
C SER A 549 30.55 -7.02 -102.04
N GLU A 550 30.83 -7.69 -100.91
CA GLU A 550 31.68 -8.91 -100.87
C GLU A 550 31.45 -9.76 -99.59
N LYS A 551 30.63 -10.82 -99.76
CA LYS A 551 30.85 -12.26 -99.46
C LYS A 551 31.49 -12.79 -98.12
N PRO A 552 31.24 -14.08 -97.79
CA PRO A 552 30.75 -14.55 -96.48
C PRO A 552 31.67 -15.68 -95.91
N PRO A 553 31.24 -16.63 -95.04
CA PRO A 553 30.41 -17.75 -95.53
C PRO A 553 29.34 -18.25 -94.53
N ALA A 554 28.43 -19.01 -95.13
CA ALA A 554 27.29 -19.71 -94.55
C ALA A 554 27.65 -21.08 -93.94
N ALA A 555 26.77 -21.59 -93.07
CA ALA A 555 26.20 -22.94 -93.17
C ALA A 555 24.85 -23.02 -92.41
N LEU A 556 23.88 -23.66 -93.07
CA LEU A 556 22.44 -23.88 -92.82
C LEU A 556 22.16 -25.06 -91.83
N PRO A 557 20.93 -25.61 -91.64
CA PRO A 557 19.54 -25.08 -91.56
C PRO A 557 18.66 -25.69 -90.40
N GLU A 558 17.42 -25.16 -90.24
CA GLU A 558 16.09 -25.78 -89.91
C GLU A 558 15.97 -26.91 -88.83
N SER A 559 15.01 -26.90 -87.88
CA SER A 559 13.55 -26.91 -88.09
C SER A 559 12.75 -26.82 -86.76
N THR A 560 11.52 -26.29 -86.87
CA THR A 560 10.27 -26.61 -86.11
C THR A 560 10.15 -26.49 -84.57
N ARG A 561 9.19 -25.65 -84.13
CA ARG A 561 8.39 -25.68 -82.87
C ARG A 561 7.47 -26.94 -82.80
N PRO A 562 6.75 -27.33 -81.70
CA PRO A 562 6.34 -26.56 -80.49
C PRO A 562 6.32 -27.32 -79.11
N GLU A 563 5.99 -26.56 -78.06
CA GLU A 563 5.24 -26.90 -76.81
C GLU A 563 5.70 -27.92 -75.73
N ALA A 564 5.68 -27.39 -74.50
CA ALA A 564 5.21 -27.96 -73.21
C ALA A 564 6.04 -28.95 -72.36
N GLU A 565 6.13 -28.56 -71.08
CA GLU A 565 6.22 -29.35 -69.83
C GLU A 565 7.55 -29.80 -69.19
N ALA A 566 7.59 -29.50 -67.88
CA ALA A 566 8.27 -30.17 -66.75
C ALA A 566 9.77 -29.92 -66.48
N THR A 567 10.00 -29.13 -65.42
CA THR A 567 11.21 -29.09 -64.57
C THR A 567 11.72 -30.48 -64.16
N PRO A 568 13.05 -30.62 -63.98
CA PRO A 568 13.51 -31.01 -62.65
C PRO A 568 14.70 -30.20 -62.10
N ALA A 569 14.74 -30.21 -60.77
CA ALA A 569 15.62 -29.53 -59.84
C ALA A 569 17.14 -29.63 -60.13
N LEU A 570 17.81 -28.48 -60.03
CA LEU A 570 19.26 -28.39 -59.85
C LEU A 570 19.63 -28.90 -58.46
N THR A 571 20.41 -29.97 -58.45
CA THR A 571 20.99 -30.60 -57.26
C THR A 571 22.11 -29.72 -56.70
N ILE A 572 21.93 -29.18 -55.50
CA ILE A 572 22.99 -28.49 -54.75
C ILE A 572 23.97 -29.55 -54.23
N ARG A 573 25.21 -29.56 -54.71
CA ARG A 573 26.29 -30.40 -54.17
C ARG A 573 26.97 -29.68 -53.00
N ILE A 574 26.77 -30.21 -51.80
CA ILE A 574 27.44 -29.75 -50.57
C ILE A 574 28.82 -30.41 -50.48
N ASP A 575 29.85 -29.59 -50.37
CA ASP A 575 31.23 -30.03 -50.15
C ASP A 575 31.41 -30.48 -48.68
N ALA A 576 31.43 -31.80 -48.48
CA ALA A 576 31.53 -32.43 -47.17
C ALA A 576 32.82 -32.07 -46.42
N ALA A 577 33.90 -31.70 -47.13
CA ALA A 577 35.14 -31.29 -46.49
C ALA A 577 35.01 -29.89 -45.87
N ARG A 578 34.28 -28.99 -46.53
CA ARG A 578 33.97 -27.65 -46.01
C ARG A 578 32.99 -27.69 -44.84
N LEU A 579 32.01 -28.60 -44.87
CA LEU A 579 31.06 -28.78 -43.78
C LEU A 579 31.75 -29.33 -42.51
N ALA A 580 32.63 -30.33 -42.65
CA ALA A 580 33.38 -30.90 -41.53
C ALA A 580 34.36 -29.89 -40.90
N ARG A 581 34.95 -29.00 -41.72
CA ARG A 581 35.80 -27.91 -41.22
C ARG A 581 34.99 -26.86 -40.44
N THR A 582 33.84 -26.44 -40.98
CA THR A 582 32.97 -25.46 -40.33
C THR A 582 32.41 -26.00 -39.02
N GLN A 583 32.04 -27.28 -38.96
CA GLN A 583 31.59 -27.92 -37.71
C GLN A 583 32.69 -28.00 -36.64
N ARG A 584 33.95 -28.29 -37.01
CA ARG A 584 35.07 -28.25 -36.05
C ARG A 584 35.33 -26.83 -35.53
N GLU A 585 35.34 -25.84 -36.43
CA GLU A 585 35.49 -24.43 -36.05
C GLU A 585 34.35 -23.98 -35.12
N THR A 586 33.12 -24.47 -35.33
CA THR A 586 31.95 -24.14 -34.48
C THR A 586 32.02 -24.83 -33.10
N GLN A 587 32.50 -26.07 -33.05
CA GLN A 587 32.69 -26.79 -31.77
C GLN A 587 33.81 -26.19 -30.92
N THR A 588 34.89 -25.71 -31.54
CA THR A 588 35.98 -25.02 -30.83
C THR A 588 35.52 -23.66 -30.28
N VAL A 589 34.71 -22.92 -31.04
CA VAL A 589 34.13 -21.64 -30.58
C VAL A 589 33.09 -21.84 -29.47
N SER A 590 32.24 -22.87 -29.54
CA SER A 590 31.32 -23.22 -28.45
C SER A 590 32.05 -23.66 -27.18
N ALA A 591 33.17 -24.39 -27.28
CA ALA A 591 33.97 -24.77 -26.12
C ALA A 591 34.72 -23.58 -25.49
N LEU A 592 35.14 -22.61 -26.31
CA LEU A 592 35.74 -21.35 -25.83
C LEU A 592 34.71 -20.43 -25.18
N LEU A 593 33.47 -20.37 -25.69
CA LEU A 593 32.40 -19.56 -25.11
C LEU A 593 31.84 -20.17 -23.82
N ALA A 594 31.82 -21.50 -23.68
CA ALA A 594 31.39 -22.16 -22.44
C ALA A 594 32.28 -21.80 -21.24
N ASN A 595 33.58 -21.56 -21.45
CA ASN A 595 34.52 -21.15 -20.41
C ASN A 595 34.55 -19.63 -20.12
N ILE A 596 33.77 -18.83 -20.85
CA ILE A 596 33.70 -17.36 -20.67
C ILE A 596 32.42 -16.95 -19.91
N PHE A 597 31.44 -17.86 -19.75
CA PHE A 597 30.17 -17.59 -19.07
C PHE A 597 30.05 -18.18 -17.66
N GLU A 598 31.14 -18.70 -17.09
CA GLU A 598 31.29 -18.85 -15.63
C GLU A 598 32.05 -17.65 -15.07
N GLU A 599 31.39 -16.48 -15.05
CA GLU A 599 31.76 -15.37 -14.17
C GLU A 599 30.77 -15.34 -13.01
N ASP A 600 31.22 -15.94 -11.91
CA ASP A 600 30.71 -15.71 -10.56
C ASP A 600 31.02 -14.26 -10.19
N VAL A 601 30.09 -13.34 -10.48
CA VAL A 601 30.20 -11.93 -10.12
C VAL A 601 29.67 -11.75 -8.69
N PRO A 602 30.52 -11.39 -7.71
CA PRO A 602 30.07 -11.21 -6.34
C PRO A 602 29.15 -9.99 -6.25
N SER A 603 28.02 -10.17 -5.55
CA SER A 603 27.16 -9.07 -5.16
C SER A 603 27.94 -8.02 -4.33
N PRO A 604 27.61 -6.72 -4.44
CA PRO A 604 28.23 -5.69 -3.63
C PRO A 604 28.01 -5.96 -2.13
N PRO A 605 28.96 -5.61 -1.24
CA PRO A 605 28.83 -5.90 0.17
C PRO A 605 27.65 -5.11 0.74
N GLU A 606 26.66 -5.83 1.28
CA GLU A 606 25.81 -5.29 2.33
C GLU A 606 26.71 -4.80 3.48
N PRO A 607 26.36 -3.70 4.16
CA PRO A 607 27.03 -3.34 5.40
C PRO A 607 26.98 -4.54 6.33
N ALA A 608 28.15 -5.08 6.66
CA ALA A 608 28.31 -6.25 7.48
C ALA A 608 27.46 -6.10 8.76
N ALA A 609 26.38 -6.86 8.85
CA ALA A 609 25.97 -7.39 10.13
C ALA A 609 27.18 -8.14 10.64
N VAL A 610 27.78 -7.62 11.71
CA VAL A 610 28.77 -8.35 12.48
C VAL A 610 28.04 -9.62 12.93
N ALA A 611 28.25 -10.74 12.26
CA ALA A 611 27.86 -12.03 12.79
C ALA A 611 28.80 -12.29 13.97
N PRO A 612 28.34 -12.24 15.23
CA PRO A 612 29.09 -12.90 16.26
C PRO A 612 28.98 -14.39 15.97
N VAL A 613 30.13 -15.05 16.03
CA VAL A 613 30.28 -16.50 16.05
C VAL A 613 29.22 -17.09 17.00
N ALA A 614 28.37 -17.98 16.48
CA ALA A 614 27.41 -18.73 17.26
C ALA A 614 28.19 -19.67 18.21
N THR A 615 28.39 -19.21 19.43
CA THR A 615 28.70 -20.01 20.61
C THR A 615 27.78 -19.56 21.73
N GLY A 616 26.48 -19.65 21.49
CA GLY A 616 25.41 -19.48 22.48
C GLY A 616 24.54 -20.72 22.45
N SER A 617 24.03 -21.15 23.61
CA SER A 617 23.27 -22.40 23.80
C SER A 617 21.92 -22.48 23.04
N LEU A 618 21.58 -21.48 22.23
CA LEU A 618 20.28 -21.34 21.57
C LEU A 618 20.47 -21.03 20.07
N ASP A 619 20.22 -22.01 19.20
CA ASP A 619 20.33 -21.86 17.75
C ASP A 619 19.40 -20.75 17.23
N GLY A 620 19.92 -19.87 16.35
CA GLY A 620 19.16 -18.77 15.74
C GLY A 620 19.18 -17.44 16.52
N LEU A 621 19.79 -17.43 17.71
CA LEU A 621 20.03 -16.23 18.51
C LEU A 621 21.53 -15.91 18.57
N ASP A 622 21.89 -14.63 18.51
CA ASP A 622 23.29 -14.24 18.71
C ASP A 622 23.68 -14.24 20.19
N ALA A 623 24.99 -14.18 20.47
CA ALA A 623 25.51 -14.27 21.83
C ALA A 623 24.96 -13.17 22.77
N ALA A 624 24.77 -11.96 22.27
CA ALA A 624 24.30 -10.83 23.07
C ALA A 624 22.83 -10.99 23.47
N HIS A 625 21.98 -11.45 22.53
CA HIS A 625 20.58 -11.75 22.84
C HIS A 625 20.43 -13.01 23.70
N THR A 626 21.32 -14.00 23.54
CA THR A 626 21.33 -15.25 24.34
C THR A 626 21.58 -14.95 25.82
N GLU A 627 22.53 -14.06 26.11
CA GLU A 627 22.87 -13.64 27.46
C GLU A 627 21.71 -12.91 28.17
N LEU A 628 20.89 -12.16 27.42
CA LEU A 628 19.69 -11.52 27.96
C LEU A 628 18.60 -12.55 28.29
N VAL A 629 18.41 -13.57 27.46
CA VAL A 629 17.47 -14.68 27.72
C VAL A 629 17.90 -15.46 28.96
N GLU A 630 19.19 -15.79 29.09
CA GLU A 630 19.74 -16.48 30.27
C GLU A 630 19.57 -15.68 31.56
N LEU A 631 19.80 -14.37 31.51
CA LEU A 631 19.60 -13.49 32.66
C LEU A 631 18.13 -13.52 33.12
N LEU A 632 17.20 -13.41 32.19
CA LEU A 632 15.76 -13.46 32.44
C LEU A 632 15.30 -14.85 32.91
N GLU A 633 15.91 -15.92 32.44
CA GLU A 633 15.64 -17.28 32.87
C GLU A 633 16.03 -17.50 34.33
N ILE A 634 17.19 -16.98 34.75
CA ILE A 634 17.71 -17.08 36.13
C ILE A 634 16.89 -16.20 37.08
N ARG A 635 16.57 -14.97 36.68
CA ARG A 635 15.91 -13.97 37.54
C ARG A 635 14.40 -14.07 37.53
N GLY A 636 13.83 -14.56 36.43
CA GLY A 636 12.40 -14.68 36.15
C GLY A 636 11.67 -13.37 35.89
N SER A 637 12.00 -12.31 36.64
CA SER A 637 11.56 -10.94 36.45
C SER A 637 12.70 -10.00 36.83
N LEU A 638 12.82 -8.86 36.13
CA LEU A 638 13.81 -7.85 36.43
C LEU A 638 13.28 -6.44 36.12
N PRO A 639 13.62 -5.41 36.92
CA PRO A 639 13.17 -4.05 36.66
C PRO A 639 13.61 -3.58 35.27
N ARG A 640 12.75 -2.83 34.57
CA ARG A 640 13.05 -2.36 33.20
C ARG A 640 14.36 -1.58 33.12
N SER A 641 14.68 -0.75 34.12
CA SER A 641 15.94 -0.02 34.17
C SER A 641 17.18 -0.91 34.23
N GLU A 642 17.07 -2.08 34.86
CA GLU A 642 18.16 -3.05 34.95
C GLU A 642 18.35 -3.81 33.63
N PHE A 643 17.24 -4.16 32.96
CA PHE A 643 17.26 -4.71 31.62
C PHE A 643 17.90 -3.75 30.61
N GLU A 644 17.49 -2.49 30.62
CA GLU A 644 17.99 -1.45 29.72
C GLU A 644 19.50 -1.24 29.89
N GLN A 645 19.97 -1.21 31.14
CA GLN A 645 21.39 -1.10 31.43
C GLN A 645 22.15 -2.32 30.88
N ARG A 646 21.62 -3.53 31.07
CA ARG A 646 22.25 -4.75 30.58
C ARG A 646 22.30 -4.84 29.06
N ALA A 647 21.20 -4.50 28.38
CA ALA A 647 21.14 -4.45 26.92
C ALA A 647 22.14 -3.43 26.36
N LYS A 648 22.26 -2.26 27.02
CA LYS A 648 23.23 -1.22 26.65
C LYS A 648 24.68 -1.68 26.81
N ASP A 649 24.99 -2.41 27.88
CA ASP A 649 26.33 -2.99 28.10
C ASP A 649 26.70 -3.98 26.98
N LEU A 650 25.70 -4.67 26.43
CA LEU A 650 25.80 -5.58 25.28
C LEU A 650 25.71 -4.87 23.92
N LYS A 651 25.67 -3.53 23.89
CA LYS A 651 25.52 -2.68 22.69
C LYS A 651 24.24 -2.94 21.89
N LEU A 652 23.18 -3.38 22.57
CA LEU A 652 21.85 -3.56 22.01
C LEU A 652 20.93 -2.39 22.39
N LEU A 653 19.96 -2.10 21.52
CA LEU A 653 18.84 -1.23 21.88
C LEU A 653 17.85 -2.07 22.73
N PRO A 654 17.43 -1.62 23.93
CA PRO A 654 16.60 -2.43 24.82
C PRO A 654 15.32 -2.96 24.18
N ASP A 655 14.52 -2.08 23.57
CA ASP A 655 13.27 -2.47 22.92
C ASP A 655 13.52 -3.39 21.72
N GLY A 656 14.56 -3.11 20.93
CA GLY A 656 14.96 -3.96 19.80
C GLY A 656 15.47 -5.34 20.22
N ALA A 657 16.08 -5.44 21.40
CA ALA A 657 16.51 -6.73 21.97
C ALA A 657 15.31 -7.57 22.42
N ILE A 658 14.30 -6.94 23.04
CA ILE A 658 13.03 -7.61 23.40
C ILE A 658 12.32 -8.10 22.15
N GLU A 659 12.19 -7.26 21.12
CA GLU A 659 11.60 -7.64 19.84
C GLU A 659 12.34 -8.82 19.20
N ARG A 660 13.67 -8.75 19.09
CA ARG A 660 14.48 -9.80 18.46
C ARG A 660 14.40 -11.14 19.18
N ILE A 661 14.36 -11.12 20.52
CA ILE A 661 14.20 -12.31 21.37
C ILE A 661 12.79 -12.89 21.22
N ASN A 662 11.77 -12.04 21.21
CA ASN A 662 10.39 -12.48 21.02
C ASN A 662 10.15 -13.04 19.61
N ASP A 663 10.71 -12.43 18.57
CA ASP A 663 10.66 -12.95 17.19
C ASP A 663 11.28 -14.35 17.09
N TRP A 664 12.44 -14.56 17.70
CA TRP A 664 13.04 -15.89 17.79
C TRP A 664 12.18 -16.88 18.58
N ALA A 665 11.56 -16.43 19.68
CA ALA A 665 10.66 -17.27 20.45
C ALA A 665 9.41 -17.66 19.66
N PHE A 666 8.89 -16.78 18.79
CA PHE A 666 7.82 -17.14 17.85
C PHE A 666 8.25 -18.22 16.86
N ASP A 667 9.47 -18.16 16.33
CA ASP A 667 10.00 -19.17 15.41
C ASP A 667 10.17 -20.55 16.09
N GLN A 668 10.48 -20.59 17.39
CA GLN A 668 10.74 -21.84 18.14
C GLN A 668 9.52 -22.38 18.91
N PHE A 669 8.68 -21.52 19.47
CA PHE A 669 7.64 -21.86 20.43
C PHE A 669 6.23 -21.41 20.03
N GLU A 670 6.09 -20.67 18.92
CA GLU A 670 4.86 -20.01 18.45
C GLU A 670 4.29 -18.96 19.43
N GLU A 671 5.12 -18.45 20.35
CA GLU A 671 4.72 -17.47 21.38
C GLU A 671 5.92 -16.60 21.79
N ALA A 672 5.66 -15.36 22.21
CA ALA A 672 6.68 -14.47 22.80
C ALA A 672 7.18 -15.02 24.14
N ILE A 673 8.45 -14.83 24.48
CA ILE A 673 9.04 -15.30 25.75
C ILE A 673 9.18 -14.20 26.81
N ILE A 674 9.18 -12.94 26.39
CA ILE A 674 9.32 -11.76 27.24
C ILE A 674 8.04 -10.93 27.20
N GLU A 675 7.51 -10.63 28.39
CA GLU A 675 6.51 -9.58 28.61
C GLU A 675 7.21 -8.28 29.06
N ASP A 676 6.95 -7.19 28.35
CA ASP A 676 7.50 -5.87 28.65
C ASP A 676 6.49 -4.98 29.41
N GLY A 677 6.94 -4.35 30.49
CA GLY A 677 6.13 -3.56 31.43
C GLY A 677 6.98 -2.68 32.35
N HIS A 678 6.60 -2.58 33.63
CA HIS A 678 7.48 -1.95 34.65
C HIS A 678 8.71 -2.83 34.93
N ASP A 679 8.48 -4.15 34.94
CA ASP A 679 9.50 -5.17 34.98
C ASP A 679 9.46 -5.91 33.64
N VAL A 680 10.61 -6.37 33.18
CA VAL A 680 10.76 -7.26 32.03
C VAL A 680 10.69 -8.68 32.60
N VAL A 681 9.66 -9.42 32.20
CA VAL A 681 9.30 -10.71 32.80
C VAL A 681 9.40 -11.81 31.76
N MET A 682 10.03 -12.93 32.13
CA MET A 682 10.00 -14.13 31.30
C MET A 682 8.76 -14.96 31.62
N ILE A 683 8.00 -15.33 30.59
CA ILE A 683 6.77 -16.10 30.71
C ILE A 683 7.05 -17.49 31.31
N GLU A 684 6.37 -17.80 32.42
CA GLU A 684 6.68 -18.94 33.30
C GLU A 684 6.55 -20.31 32.62
N HIS A 685 5.57 -20.53 31.73
CA HIS A 685 5.40 -21.81 31.05
C HIS A 685 6.42 -22.03 29.91
N ILE A 686 6.95 -20.95 29.33
CA ILE A 686 7.99 -21.02 28.30
C ILE A 686 9.36 -21.28 28.94
N ARG A 687 9.61 -20.82 30.18
CA ARG A 687 10.84 -21.14 30.91
C ARG A 687 11.11 -22.65 30.98
N LYS A 688 10.07 -23.46 31.17
CA LYS A 688 10.19 -24.94 31.17
C LYS A 688 10.50 -25.50 29.78
N ARG A 689 9.85 -24.98 28.74
CA ARG A 689 10.09 -25.38 27.35
C ARG A 689 11.49 -24.98 26.87
N LEU A 690 12.03 -23.86 27.34
CA LEU A 690 13.39 -23.41 27.04
C LEU A 690 14.45 -24.35 27.65
N ALA A 691 14.21 -24.83 28.87
CA ALA A 691 15.05 -25.85 29.50
C ALA A 691 15.01 -27.19 28.73
N GLU A 692 13.82 -27.62 28.28
CA GLU A 692 13.66 -28.81 27.42
C GLU A 692 14.38 -28.66 26.07
N LEU A 693 14.36 -27.46 25.47
CA LEU A 693 15.03 -27.18 24.20
C LEU A 693 16.56 -27.23 24.34
N ARG A 694 17.11 -26.85 25.51
CA ARG A 694 18.53 -27.00 25.82
C ARG A 694 18.96 -28.43 26.13
N GLU A 695 18.07 -29.27 26.65
CA GLU A 695 18.36 -30.70 26.84
C GLU A 695 18.30 -31.49 25.52
N ALA A 696 17.63 -30.94 24.50
CA ALA A 696 17.48 -31.55 23.18
C ALA A 696 18.54 -31.11 22.14
N ALA A 697 19.30 -30.04 22.41
CA ALA A 697 20.43 -29.55 21.63
C ALA A 697 21.76 -30.12 22.13
#